data_AF-A0A9X5UF71-F1
#
_entry.id   AF-A0A9X5UF71-F1
#
_cell.length_a   1.000
_cell.length_b   1.000
_cell.length_c   1.000
_cell.angle_alpha   90.00
_cell.angle_beta   90.00
_cell.angle_gamma   90.00
#
_symmetry.space_group_name_H-M   'P 1'
#
loop_
_entity.id
_entity.type
_entity.pdbx_description
1 polymer ?
#
loop_
_entity_poly.entity_id
_entity_poly.type
_entity_poly.pdbx_seq_one_letter_code
_entity_poly.pdbx_strand_id
1 'polypeptide(L)'
;MRPFDANDYRSRVLAPIHARGGAEHSDPFEIYDIPLEEVAALDDAAVAARMDEVWAFWQRSRDHPRYRGVVLALLARHSELTDALRTRTARTELATRVASARAEREDRRFAAVDAAVARLVERFGGLPEDKIPGLRKIARDAGFGDDEFERRIARHPRVGAGAAERTTRRPVPPEVLRQVRSDLDELGRIVGEDPPRSLFELLGVPPGSGRETIRAMRDEALARNRARRPDRRRALLDDLLAAVTTLLVDGDPEAYLDGLATAAADLLRPRLAAAVLVEDRLLPADAAALVAAAQAEGLDPARAAAVVRALAREADVDDAVVTAAAPGPDTRRAAPPTVPRIDTRRTPSTPTRRSGADDRTGSGSGAGPLPDWRDALAQARAALEAGTPIAASDQLARALEIAGSALPPIRSLGDEIETAVRRAGERWAELTRAVADRRLEQARRLAAELARTGRDVPGPEGAELAAVTEAVEDGHRRADELLAAAATTPPAERAALALAVLGLVADSTAARALLAENLAPPSALVVMRGAGAVEIRWAPSPTPGARYRVTRVGADGATRTVGMTEATFIEDGGVPAGAELPGYEVRAGIGGAWSQPAVWPLPAGSAQGQAPGALAEQTGAASGTASGASPDAADADRTQLIARTPADALEPASDLAIVAGKLRWTWPDGCTEVIVTWRQDAPPIAANDPVAQSRKVTNTRYELDGGLVLPAARPLHVAIFACLRDPAGRLVVASTAVPAARRHLPARDRL
;
A
#
# COMPACT_ATOMS: atom_id res chain seq x y z
N MET A 1 46.33 10.58 -25.75
CA MET A 1 46.18 9.16 -26.14
C MET A 1 47.58 8.57 -26.20
N ARG A 2 47.88 7.52 -25.43
CA ARG A 2 49.23 6.91 -25.36
C ARG A 2 49.55 6.16 -26.66
N PRO A 3 50.81 6.06 -27.11
CA PRO A 3 51.18 5.24 -28.28
C PRO A 3 50.73 3.79 -28.14
N PHE A 4 50.35 3.15 -29.25
CA PHE A 4 49.92 1.75 -29.24
C PHE A 4 51.11 0.80 -29.00
N ASP A 5 51.00 -0.04 -27.98
CA ASP A 5 51.95 -1.12 -27.68
C ASP A 5 51.22 -2.46 -27.72
N ALA A 6 51.69 -3.37 -28.58
CA ALA A 6 51.04 -4.65 -28.83
C ALA A 6 51.08 -5.61 -27.63
N ASN A 7 52.10 -5.52 -26.77
CA ASN A 7 52.23 -6.40 -25.61
C ASN A 7 51.39 -5.88 -24.43
N ASP A 8 51.43 -4.57 -24.20
CA ASP A 8 50.58 -3.87 -23.25
C ASP A 8 49.09 -4.07 -23.59
N TYR A 9 48.70 -3.88 -24.86
CA TYR A 9 47.33 -4.11 -25.34
C TYR A 9 46.85 -5.55 -25.10
N ARG A 10 47.71 -6.56 -25.27
CA ARG A 10 47.35 -7.96 -24.97
C ARG A 10 47.01 -8.15 -23.49
N SER A 11 47.75 -7.52 -22.59
CA SER A 11 47.57 -7.66 -21.15
C SER A 11 46.42 -6.82 -20.60
N ARG A 12 46.26 -5.57 -21.06
CA ARG A 12 45.25 -4.63 -20.54
C ARG A 12 43.89 -4.77 -21.22
N VAL A 13 43.86 -5.13 -22.50
CA VAL A 13 42.61 -5.16 -23.29
C VAL A 13 42.21 -6.58 -23.64
N LEU A 14 43.03 -7.35 -24.37
CA LEU A 14 42.61 -8.68 -24.81
C LEU A 14 42.42 -9.68 -23.67
N ALA A 15 43.27 -9.66 -22.63
CA ALA A 15 43.15 -10.60 -21.52
C ALA A 15 41.85 -10.40 -20.71
N PRO A 16 41.44 -9.17 -20.33
CA PRO A 16 40.13 -8.94 -19.71
C PRO A 16 38.94 -9.28 -20.61
N ILE A 17 38.98 -8.92 -21.90
CA ILE A 17 37.91 -9.27 -22.85
C ILE A 17 37.76 -10.79 -22.95
N HIS A 18 38.88 -11.52 -23.05
CA HIS A 18 38.88 -12.98 -23.06
C HIS A 18 38.36 -13.57 -21.74
N ALA A 19 38.74 -13.00 -20.59
CA ALA A 19 38.25 -13.46 -19.29
C ALA A 19 36.74 -13.26 -19.11
N ARG A 20 36.15 -12.22 -19.73
CA ARG A 20 34.70 -11.97 -19.73
C ARG A 20 33.91 -12.81 -20.74
N GLY A 21 34.59 -13.62 -21.56
CA GLY A 21 33.94 -14.53 -22.51
C GLY A 21 33.79 -13.99 -23.93
N GLY A 22 34.21 -12.75 -24.22
CA GLY A 22 34.16 -12.20 -25.57
C GLY A 22 33.97 -10.68 -25.66
N ALA A 23 33.99 -10.17 -26.89
CA ALA A 23 33.97 -8.74 -27.21
C ALA A 23 32.59 -8.08 -26.99
N GLU A 24 31.52 -8.88 -26.95
CA GLU A 24 30.14 -8.46 -26.69
C GLU A 24 29.94 -7.85 -25.30
N HIS A 25 30.81 -8.15 -24.34
CA HIS A 25 30.78 -7.61 -22.99
C HIS A 25 31.68 -6.37 -22.80
N SER A 26 32.23 -5.82 -23.88
CA SER A 26 33.22 -4.75 -23.85
C SER A 26 32.80 -3.61 -24.77
N ASP A 27 33.07 -2.37 -24.36
CA ASP A 27 32.69 -1.20 -25.15
C ASP A 27 33.75 -0.84 -26.20
N PRO A 28 33.38 -0.11 -27.27
CA PRO A 28 34.30 0.22 -28.36
C PRO A 28 35.54 1.02 -27.92
N PHE A 29 35.44 1.79 -26.84
CA PHE A 29 36.56 2.56 -26.30
C PHE A 29 37.59 1.67 -25.63
N GLU A 30 37.15 0.67 -24.84
CA GLU A 30 38.02 -0.36 -24.30
C GLU A 30 38.66 -1.20 -25.42
N ILE A 31 37.88 -1.61 -26.41
CA ILE A 31 38.34 -2.47 -27.52
C ILE A 31 39.44 -1.79 -28.35
N TYR A 32 39.32 -0.50 -28.65
CA TYR A 32 40.35 0.22 -29.41
C TYR A 32 41.39 0.94 -28.54
N ASP A 33 41.37 0.73 -27.23
CA ASP A 33 42.27 1.38 -26.27
C ASP A 33 42.25 2.91 -26.41
N ILE A 34 41.05 3.47 -26.46
CA ILE A 34 40.77 4.92 -26.53
C ILE A 34 40.28 5.37 -25.14
N PRO A 35 40.98 6.29 -24.44
CA PRO A 35 40.56 6.77 -23.12
C PRO A 35 39.27 7.59 -23.21
N LEU A 36 38.24 7.22 -22.43
CA LEU A 36 36.93 7.90 -22.43
C LEU A 36 37.04 9.38 -22.04
N GLU A 37 37.92 9.69 -21.09
CA GLU A 37 38.18 11.03 -20.59
C GLU A 37 38.83 11.96 -21.62
N GLU A 38 39.48 11.41 -22.64
CA GLU A 38 40.15 12.19 -23.69
C GLU A 38 39.30 12.34 -24.96
N VAL A 39 38.18 11.63 -25.08
CA VAL A 39 37.36 11.53 -26.31
C VAL A 39 36.99 12.89 -26.91
N ALA A 40 36.64 13.86 -26.06
CA ALA A 40 36.23 15.19 -26.48
C ALA A 40 37.38 16.02 -27.10
N ALA A 41 38.62 15.74 -26.69
CA ALA A 41 39.81 16.46 -27.15
C ALA A 41 40.45 15.81 -28.40
N LEU A 42 40.13 14.55 -28.69
CA LEU A 42 40.67 13.84 -29.85
C LEU A 42 40.01 14.31 -31.16
N ASP A 43 40.83 14.45 -32.20
CA ASP A 43 40.37 14.63 -33.57
C ASP A 43 40.09 13.28 -34.26
N ASP A 44 39.39 13.34 -35.39
CA ASP A 44 38.95 12.13 -36.09
C ASP A 44 40.12 11.41 -36.76
N ALA A 45 41.19 12.12 -37.11
CA ALA A 45 42.40 11.55 -37.70
C ALA A 45 43.18 10.69 -36.69
N ALA A 46 43.34 11.16 -35.45
CA ALA A 46 44.01 10.42 -34.38
C ALA A 46 43.24 9.16 -34.02
N VAL A 47 41.91 9.24 -33.93
CA VAL A 47 41.05 8.08 -33.64
C VAL A 47 41.08 7.07 -34.79
N ALA A 48 41.04 7.53 -36.05
CA ALA A 48 41.19 6.65 -37.21
C ALA A 48 42.53 5.92 -37.21
N ALA A 49 43.64 6.64 -36.97
CA ALA A 49 44.96 6.04 -36.88
C ALA A 49 45.05 4.96 -35.78
N ARG A 50 44.45 5.20 -34.61
CA ARG A 50 44.36 4.20 -33.53
C ARG A 50 43.56 2.96 -33.96
N MET A 51 42.41 3.14 -34.59
CA MET A 51 41.59 2.03 -35.09
C MET A 51 42.36 1.18 -36.10
N ASP A 52 43.12 1.82 -37.01
CA ASP A 52 43.95 1.14 -38.00
C ASP A 52 45.13 0.39 -37.37
N GLU A 53 45.81 0.97 -36.37
CA GLU A 53 46.89 0.33 -35.61
C GLU A 53 46.42 -0.98 -34.94
N VAL A 54 45.29 -0.89 -34.24
CA VAL A 54 44.67 -2.00 -33.51
C VAL A 54 44.15 -3.07 -34.49
N TRP A 55 43.52 -2.65 -35.59
CA TRP A 55 43.03 -3.57 -36.62
C TRP A 55 44.17 -4.31 -37.32
N ALA A 56 45.25 -3.62 -37.69
CA ALA A 56 46.44 -4.24 -38.24
C ALA A 56 47.06 -5.25 -37.27
N PHE A 57 47.04 -4.95 -35.96
CA PHE A 57 47.45 -5.90 -34.93
C PHE A 57 46.55 -7.14 -34.86
N TRP A 58 45.21 -6.99 -34.93
CA TRP A 58 44.29 -8.12 -34.97
C TRP A 58 44.49 -8.99 -36.20
N GLN A 59 44.68 -8.40 -37.38
CA GLN A 59 44.96 -9.14 -38.62
C GLN A 59 46.23 -9.98 -38.54
N ARG A 60 47.28 -9.47 -37.89
CA ARG A 60 48.52 -10.22 -37.62
C ARG A 60 48.36 -11.29 -36.53
N SER A 61 47.34 -11.19 -35.68
CA SER A 61 47.14 -12.04 -34.50
C SER A 61 46.03 -13.08 -34.67
N ARG A 62 45.57 -13.33 -35.91
CA ARG A 62 44.46 -14.26 -36.22
C ARG A 62 44.71 -15.69 -35.74
N ASP A 63 45.96 -16.13 -35.77
CA ASP A 63 46.36 -17.48 -35.36
C ASP A 63 46.96 -17.53 -33.94
N HIS A 64 46.71 -16.51 -33.11
CA HIS A 64 47.26 -16.48 -31.75
C HIS A 64 46.70 -17.63 -30.89
N PRO A 65 47.55 -18.46 -30.25
CA PRO A 65 47.13 -19.70 -29.59
C PRO A 65 46.11 -19.50 -28.47
N ARG A 66 46.21 -18.37 -27.73
CA ARG A 66 45.29 -18.04 -26.63
C ARG A 66 44.11 -17.16 -27.03
N TYR A 67 44.24 -16.35 -28.07
CA TYR A 67 43.29 -15.24 -28.33
C TYR A 67 42.58 -15.34 -29.68
N ARG A 68 42.84 -16.40 -30.47
CA ARG A 68 42.24 -16.65 -31.79
C ARG A 68 40.73 -16.40 -31.82
N GLY A 69 39.98 -16.98 -30.88
CA GLY A 69 38.51 -16.84 -30.83
C GLY A 69 38.05 -15.38 -30.68
N VAL A 70 38.64 -14.66 -29.72
CA VAL A 70 38.32 -13.24 -29.46
C VAL A 70 38.75 -12.35 -30.64
N VAL A 71 39.93 -12.59 -31.21
CA VAL A 71 40.44 -11.82 -32.36
C VAL A 71 39.55 -12.01 -33.60
N LEU A 72 39.09 -13.23 -33.89
CA LEU A 72 38.18 -13.49 -35.00
C LEU A 72 36.82 -12.81 -34.79
N ALA A 73 36.29 -12.80 -33.56
CA ALA A 73 35.06 -12.10 -33.22
C ALA A 73 35.20 -10.56 -33.37
N LEU A 74 36.31 -9.99 -32.93
CA LEU A 74 36.62 -8.56 -33.08
C LEU A 74 36.76 -8.17 -34.56
N LEU A 75 37.44 -8.98 -35.36
CA LEU A 75 37.57 -8.76 -36.81
C LEU A 75 36.21 -8.78 -37.53
N ALA A 76 35.29 -9.67 -37.13
CA ALA A 76 33.95 -9.73 -37.71
C ALA A 76 33.10 -8.49 -37.40
N ARG A 77 33.36 -7.81 -36.27
CA ARG A 77 32.63 -6.61 -35.81
C ARG A 77 33.34 -5.30 -36.13
N HIS A 78 34.48 -5.34 -36.81
CA HIS A 78 35.32 -4.16 -37.02
C HIS A 78 34.59 -3.02 -37.74
N SER A 79 33.80 -3.30 -38.78
CA SER A 79 33.03 -2.27 -39.50
C SER A 79 32.00 -1.58 -38.60
N GLU A 80 31.22 -2.36 -37.85
CA GLU A 80 30.23 -1.85 -36.89
C GLU A 80 30.88 -0.96 -35.82
N LEU A 81 32.00 -1.41 -35.24
CA LEU A 81 32.68 -0.70 -34.15
C LEU A 81 33.38 0.57 -34.65
N THR A 82 33.95 0.55 -35.86
CA THR A 82 34.61 1.74 -36.44
C THR A 82 33.61 2.80 -36.90
N ASP A 83 32.47 2.39 -37.46
CA ASP A 83 31.38 3.31 -37.82
C ASP A 83 30.91 4.12 -36.59
N ALA A 84 30.81 3.47 -35.43
CA ALA A 84 30.39 4.10 -34.17
C ALA A 84 31.39 5.12 -33.61
N LEU A 85 32.67 5.07 -34.01
CA LEU A 85 33.75 5.92 -33.51
C LEU A 85 34.25 6.95 -34.54
N ARG A 86 33.80 6.85 -35.80
CA ARG A 86 34.35 7.56 -36.96
C ARG A 86 34.27 9.08 -36.86
N THR A 87 33.19 9.63 -36.31
CA THR A 87 32.99 11.10 -36.22
C THR A 87 33.02 11.57 -34.77
N ARG A 88 33.52 12.79 -34.54
CA ARG A 88 33.55 13.41 -33.21
C ARG A 88 32.19 13.42 -32.53
N THR A 89 31.12 13.77 -33.26
CA THR A 89 29.75 13.82 -32.71
C THR A 89 29.28 12.45 -32.25
N ALA A 90 29.35 11.43 -33.13
CA ALA A 90 28.91 10.07 -32.80
C ALA A 90 29.72 9.47 -31.65
N ARG A 91 31.04 9.70 -31.65
CA ARG A 91 31.95 9.24 -30.60
C ARG A 91 31.64 9.90 -29.25
N THR A 92 31.33 11.20 -29.21
CA THR A 92 31.01 11.91 -27.96
C THR A 92 29.67 11.44 -27.37
N GLU A 93 28.65 11.24 -28.21
CA GLU A 93 27.36 10.68 -27.78
C GLU A 93 27.51 9.24 -27.25
N LEU A 94 28.32 8.42 -27.92
CA LEU A 94 28.63 7.07 -27.49
C LEU A 94 29.42 7.07 -26.17
N ALA A 95 30.38 7.99 -25.99
CA ALA A 95 31.16 8.11 -24.76
C ALA A 95 30.26 8.43 -23.56
N THR A 96 29.28 9.33 -23.71
CA THR A 96 28.30 9.62 -22.67
C THR A 96 27.48 8.38 -22.31
N ARG A 97 26.96 7.65 -23.29
CA ARG A 97 26.18 6.41 -23.04
C ARG A 97 27.02 5.33 -22.36
N VAL A 98 28.27 5.14 -22.79
CA VAL A 98 29.20 4.17 -22.20
C VAL A 98 29.57 4.58 -20.78
N ALA A 99 29.81 5.86 -20.52
CA ALA A 99 30.08 6.38 -19.19
C ALA A 99 28.90 6.11 -18.23
N SER A 100 27.67 6.43 -18.65
CA SER A 100 26.47 6.10 -17.87
C SER A 100 26.32 4.60 -17.63
N ALA A 101 26.52 3.77 -18.66
CA ALA A 101 26.42 2.32 -18.52
C ALA A 101 27.53 1.73 -17.62
N ARG A 102 28.72 2.33 -17.59
CA ARG A 102 29.81 1.97 -16.65
C ARG A 102 29.42 2.36 -15.22
N ALA A 103 28.91 3.57 -15.00
CA ALA A 103 28.42 4.02 -13.71
C ALA A 103 27.28 3.14 -13.18
N GLU A 104 26.30 2.78 -14.01
CA GLU A 104 25.21 1.88 -13.61
C GLU A 104 25.69 0.48 -13.24
N ARG A 105 26.73 -0.02 -13.89
CA ARG A 105 27.34 -1.32 -13.53
C ARG A 105 28.07 -1.23 -12.20
N GLU A 106 28.75 -0.11 -11.95
CA GLU A 106 29.41 0.18 -10.68
C GLU A 106 28.38 0.30 -9.55
N ASP A 107 27.32 1.09 -9.72
CA ASP A 107 26.23 1.24 -8.75
C ASP A 107 25.55 -0.10 -8.45
N ARG A 108 25.29 -0.93 -9.47
CA ARG A 108 24.73 -2.28 -9.27
C ARG A 108 25.65 -3.20 -8.49
N ARG A 109 26.96 -3.12 -8.72
CA ARG A 109 27.95 -3.90 -7.98
C ARG A 109 27.93 -3.50 -6.49
N PHE A 110 27.81 -2.20 -6.19
CA PHE A 110 27.86 -1.67 -4.83
C PHE A 110 26.51 -1.69 -4.08
N ALA A 111 25.41 -1.93 -4.78
CA ALA A 111 24.06 -1.84 -4.25
C ALA A 111 23.86 -2.62 -2.93
N ALA A 112 24.42 -3.82 -2.81
CA ALA A 112 24.30 -4.64 -1.60
C ALA A 112 25.01 -4.01 -0.38
N VAL A 113 26.22 -3.45 -0.59
CA VAL A 113 27.00 -2.79 0.45
C VAL A 113 26.36 -1.47 0.83
N ASP A 114 25.95 -0.66 -0.15
CA ASP A 114 25.28 0.62 0.09
C ASP A 114 23.95 0.45 0.82
N ALA A 115 23.15 -0.58 0.48
CA ALA A 115 21.92 -0.89 1.20
C ALA A 115 22.18 -1.30 2.65
N ALA A 116 23.24 -2.09 2.91
CA ALA A 116 23.63 -2.47 4.27
C ALA A 116 24.12 -1.27 5.08
N VAL A 117 24.93 -0.41 4.48
CA VAL A 117 25.41 0.85 5.06
C VAL A 117 24.24 1.78 5.38
N ALA A 118 23.29 1.95 4.46
CA ALA A 118 22.11 2.79 4.66
C ALA A 118 21.29 2.32 5.87
N ARG A 119 21.03 1.02 5.99
CA ARG A 119 20.31 0.45 7.15
C ARG A 119 21.04 0.69 8.47
N LEU A 120 22.36 0.55 8.49
CA LEU A 120 23.16 0.80 9.69
C LEU A 120 23.17 2.29 10.06
N VAL A 121 23.37 3.17 9.08
CA VAL A 121 23.33 4.62 9.30
C VAL A 121 21.96 5.05 9.79
N GLU A 122 20.88 4.60 9.17
CA GLU A 122 19.51 4.86 9.61
C GLU A 122 19.31 4.44 11.08
N ARG A 123 19.66 3.19 11.40
CA ARG A 123 19.44 2.58 12.71
C ARG A 123 20.34 3.15 13.83
N PHE A 124 21.58 3.54 13.54
CA PHE A 124 22.57 3.88 14.58
C PHE A 124 23.13 5.31 14.51
N GLY A 125 22.90 6.06 13.43
CA GLY A 125 23.48 7.42 13.29
C GLY A 125 24.85 7.46 12.67
N GLY A 126 25.39 6.29 12.39
CA GLY A 126 26.65 6.08 11.71
C GLY A 126 26.89 4.59 11.57
N LEU A 127 28.11 4.23 11.17
CA LEU A 127 28.54 2.86 11.02
C LEU A 127 29.14 2.36 12.35
N PRO A 128 28.53 1.36 13.02
CA PRO A 128 29.10 0.80 14.24
C PRO A 128 30.41 0.07 13.93
N GLU A 129 31.45 0.33 14.73
CA GLU A 129 32.79 -0.23 14.52
C GLU A 129 32.79 -1.78 14.48
N ASP A 130 31.95 -2.42 15.28
CA ASP A 130 31.80 -3.88 15.34
C ASP A 130 31.14 -4.49 14.09
N LYS A 131 30.45 -3.68 13.27
CA LYS A 131 29.76 -4.12 12.04
C LYS A 131 30.57 -3.90 10.76
N ILE A 132 31.61 -3.07 10.80
CA ILE A 132 32.49 -2.79 9.64
C ILE A 132 33.15 -4.06 9.08
N PRO A 133 33.66 -5.02 9.90
CA PRO A 133 34.22 -6.27 9.37
C PRO A 133 33.22 -7.09 8.55
N GLY A 134 31.93 -7.09 8.94
CA GLY A 134 30.87 -7.76 8.21
C GLY A 134 30.58 -7.11 6.85
N LEU A 135 30.54 -5.77 6.81
CA LEU A 135 30.40 -5.02 5.55
C LEU A 135 31.57 -5.28 4.60
N ARG A 136 32.80 -5.38 5.14
CA ARG A 136 33.98 -5.72 4.34
C ARG A 136 33.89 -7.11 3.73
N LYS A 137 33.33 -8.08 4.45
CA LYS A 137 33.05 -9.42 3.90
C LYS A 137 32.07 -9.37 2.74
N ILE A 138 30.94 -8.67 2.91
CA ILE A 138 29.93 -8.48 1.83
C ILE A 138 30.58 -7.83 0.60
N ALA A 139 31.49 -6.88 0.81
CA ALA A 139 32.20 -6.24 -0.27
C ALA A 139 33.12 -7.24 -1.02
N ARG A 140 33.89 -8.06 -0.31
CA ARG A 140 34.74 -9.07 -0.95
C ARG A 140 33.94 -10.12 -1.71
N ASP A 141 32.78 -10.53 -1.17
CA ASP A 141 31.88 -11.49 -1.84
C ASP A 141 31.30 -10.90 -3.15
N ALA A 142 31.14 -9.57 -3.23
CA ALA A 142 30.81 -8.83 -4.45
C ALA A 142 32.04 -8.47 -5.32
N GLY A 143 33.21 -9.03 -4.98
CA GLY A 143 34.46 -8.92 -5.74
C GLY A 143 35.21 -7.61 -5.53
N PHE A 144 34.95 -6.85 -4.47
CA PHE A 144 35.62 -5.56 -4.18
C PHE A 144 36.94 -5.72 -3.44
N GLY A 145 37.88 -4.83 -3.74
CA GLY A 145 39.13 -4.69 -2.99
C GLY A 145 38.94 -3.86 -1.71
N ASP A 146 39.77 -4.10 -0.70
CA ASP A 146 39.66 -3.45 0.60
C ASP A 146 39.80 -1.91 0.51
N ASP A 147 40.64 -1.39 -0.40
CA ASP A 147 40.81 0.07 -0.61
C ASP A 147 39.58 0.74 -1.23
N GLU A 148 38.86 0.01 -2.09
CA GLU A 148 37.65 0.49 -2.76
C GLU A 148 36.51 0.61 -1.73
N PHE A 149 36.42 -0.38 -0.84
CA PHE A 149 35.49 -0.38 0.28
C PHE A 149 35.76 0.78 1.25
N GLU A 150 36.99 1.00 1.69
CA GLU A 150 37.32 2.08 2.64
C GLU A 150 36.99 3.47 2.08
N ARG A 151 37.30 3.74 0.80
CA ARG A 151 36.92 5.01 0.15
C ARG A 151 35.40 5.22 0.14
N ARG A 152 34.62 4.15 -0.08
CA ARG A 152 33.15 4.22 -0.14
C ARG A 152 32.53 4.50 1.21
N ILE A 153 33.03 3.89 2.29
CA ILE A 153 32.47 4.06 3.64
C ILE A 153 32.97 5.31 4.37
N ALA A 154 34.08 5.91 3.93
CA ALA A 154 34.67 7.12 4.55
C ALA A 154 33.71 8.32 4.63
N ARG A 155 32.68 8.36 3.77
CA ARG A 155 31.64 9.40 3.78
C ARG A 155 30.63 9.28 4.93
N HIS A 156 30.65 8.19 5.70
CA HIS A 156 29.73 7.94 6.81
C HIS A 156 30.43 8.05 8.17
N PRO A 157 29.84 8.73 9.16
CA PRO A 157 30.40 8.81 10.50
C PRO A 157 30.47 7.41 11.15
N ARG A 158 31.53 7.14 11.92
CA ARG A 158 31.68 5.90 12.69
C ARG A 158 31.14 6.10 14.11
N VAL A 159 30.48 5.10 14.66
CA VAL A 159 29.96 5.10 16.04
C VAL A 159 30.59 3.96 16.83
N GLY A 160 30.76 4.15 18.14
CA GLY A 160 31.39 3.16 19.01
C GLY A 160 30.67 1.81 19.01
N ALA A 161 31.43 0.75 19.29
CA ALA A 161 30.88 -0.61 19.38
C ALA A 161 29.76 -0.69 20.42
N GLY A 162 28.63 -1.29 20.05
CA GLY A 162 27.45 -1.40 20.92
C GLY A 162 26.62 -0.11 21.05
N ALA A 163 26.80 0.87 20.15
CA ALA A 163 25.97 2.06 20.11
C ALA A 163 24.47 1.71 20.13
N ALA A 164 23.73 2.37 21.02
CA ALA A 164 22.28 2.22 21.10
C ALA A 164 21.63 2.65 19.79
N GLU A 165 20.58 1.94 19.39
CA GLU A 165 19.80 2.28 18.21
C GLU A 165 19.18 3.67 18.39
N ARG A 166 19.25 4.50 17.35
CA ARG A 166 18.53 5.76 17.33
C ARG A 166 17.05 5.47 17.25
N THR A 167 16.34 5.71 18.35
CA THR A 167 14.89 5.75 18.33
C THR A 167 14.47 7.07 17.68
N THR A 168 13.91 7.02 16.47
CA THR A 168 13.23 8.16 15.82
C THR A 168 11.86 8.46 16.45
N ARG A 169 11.52 7.76 17.54
CA ARG A 169 10.25 7.86 18.26
C ARG A 169 10.19 9.16 19.04
N ARG A 170 9.06 9.86 18.94
CA ARG A 170 8.79 11.05 19.76
C ARG A 170 8.54 10.60 21.20
N PRO A 171 9.31 11.08 22.20
CA PRO A 171 9.12 10.66 23.58
C PRO A 171 7.80 11.19 24.15
N VAL A 172 7.18 10.40 25.05
CA VAL A 172 6.00 10.82 25.81
C VAL A 172 6.44 11.78 26.92
N PRO A 173 5.81 12.96 27.07
CA PRO A 173 6.15 13.88 28.15
C PRO A 173 5.98 13.26 29.55
N PRO A 174 6.90 13.50 30.50
CA PRO A 174 6.87 12.88 31.82
C PRO A 174 5.64 13.32 32.66
N GLU A 175 5.10 14.52 32.41
CA GLU A 175 3.85 14.99 33.02
C GLU A 175 2.67 14.08 32.68
N VAL A 176 2.59 13.63 31.43
CA VAL A 176 1.51 12.76 30.94
C VAL A 176 1.62 11.38 31.59
N LEU A 177 2.82 10.82 31.71
CA LEU A 177 3.03 9.54 32.39
C LEU A 177 2.65 9.61 33.87
N ARG A 178 3.00 10.70 34.56
CA ARG A 178 2.61 10.94 35.97
C ARG A 178 1.09 11.05 36.13
N GLN A 179 0.43 11.76 35.21
CA GLN A 179 -1.03 11.86 35.22
C GLN A 179 -1.69 10.50 35.05
N VAL A 180 -1.27 9.72 34.05
CA VAL A 180 -1.78 8.35 33.81
C VAL A 180 -1.59 7.46 35.05
N ARG A 181 -0.42 7.51 35.70
CA ARG A 181 -0.17 6.75 36.93
C ARG A 181 -1.13 7.15 38.05
N SER A 182 -1.30 8.45 38.28
CA SER A 182 -2.24 8.98 39.28
C SER A 182 -3.67 8.52 39.04
N ASP A 183 -4.11 8.50 37.78
CA ASP A 183 -5.46 8.09 37.40
C ASP A 183 -5.68 6.58 37.59
N LEU A 184 -4.66 5.75 37.30
CA LEU A 184 -4.70 4.31 37.59
C LEU A 184 -4.75 4.03 39.10
N ASP A 185 -3.99 4.79 39.91
CA ASP A 185 -4.01 4.69 41.37
C ASP A 185 -5.35 5.12 41.98
N GLU A 186 -5.98 6.15 41.41
CA GLU A 186 -7.34 6.56 41.81
C GLU A 186 -8.38 5.51 41.41
N LEU A 187 -8.20 4.85 40.26
CA LEU A 187 -9.09 3.77 39.82
C LEU A 187 -9.06 2.60 40.80
N GLY A 188 -7.86 2.16 41.22
CA GLY A 188 -7.71 1.10 42.23
C GLY A 188 -8.42 1.46 43.55
N ARG A 189 -8.23 2.71 44.03
CA ARG A 189 -8.90 3.23 45.23
C ARG A 189 -10.44 3.21 45.13
N ILE A 190 -10.99 3.59 43.98
CA ILE A 190 -12.45 3.61 43.77
C ILE A 190 -13.03 2.19 43.69
N VAL A 191 -12.31 1.25 43.10
CA VAL A 191 -12.77 -0.14 42.92
C VAL A 191 -12.54 -0.99 44.18
N GLY A 192 -11.58 -0.61 45.03
CA GLY A 192 -11.16 -1.41 46.19
C GLY A 192 -10.28 -2.60 45.81
N GLU A 193 -9.61 -2.51 44.66
CA GLU A 193 -8.69 -3.51 44.11
C GLU A 193 -7.32 -2.88 43.88
N ASP A 194 -6.30 -3.71 43.64
CA ASP A 194 -4.97 -3.22 43.29
C ASP A 194 -5.04 -2.42 41.97
N PRO A 195 -4.41 -1.23 41.90
CA PRO A 195 -4.46 -0.41 40.70
C PRO A 195 -3.69 -1.09 39.55
N PRO A 196 -4.20 -1.05 38.30
CA PRO A 196 -3.44 -1.52 37.16
C PRO A 196 -2.10 -0.79 37.07
N ARG A 197 -1.04 -1.51 36.70
CA ARG A 197 0.31 -0.97 36.68
C ARG A 197 0.58 -0.14 35.43
N SER A 198 -0.19 -0.39 34.37
CA SER A 198 -0.07 0.29 33.08
C SER A 198 -1.39 0.33 32.33
N LEU A 199 -1.45 1.13 31.26
CA LEU A 199 -2.56 1.12 30.31
C LEU A 199 -2.75 -0.23 29.60
N PHE A 200 -1.69 -1.04 29.44
CA PHE A 200 -1.78 -2.38 28.86
C PHE A 200 -2.51 -3.34 29.80
N GLU A 201 -2.17 -3.28 31.09
CA GLU A 201 -2.83 -4.07 32.14
C GLU A 201 -4.28 -3.65 32.33
N LEU A 202 -4.58 -2.33 32.26
CA LEU A 202 -5.95 -1.82 32.29
C LEU A 202 -6.82 -2.45 31.18
N LEU A 203 -6.27 -2.65 29.99
CA LEU A 203 -6.95 -3.26 28.86
C LEU A 203 -6.90 -4.80 28.87
N GLY A 204 -6.10 -5.41 29.75
CA GLY A 204 -5.89 -6.85 29.80
C GLY A 204 -5.08 -7.41 28.62
N VAL A 205 -4.22 -6.60 27.99
CA VAL A 205 -3.38 -7.01 26.86
C VAL A 205 -1.89 -7.05 27.23
N PRO A 206 -1.10 -7.99 26.69
CA PRO A 206 0.33 -8.02 26.95
C PRO A 206 1.06 -6.85 26.25
N PRO A 207 2.13 -6.30 26.83
CA PRO A 207 3.05 -5.39 26.16
C PRO A 207 3.60 -6.01 24.87
N GLY A 208 3.70 -5.22 23.79
CA GLY A 208 4.06 -5.71 22.45
C GLY A 208 2.88 -6.18 21.59
N SER A 209 1.64 -6.10 22.11
CA SER A 209 0.43 -6.30 21.31
C SER A 209 0.34 -5.32 20.14
N GLY A 210 -0.14 -5.78 18.99
CA GLY A 210 -0.36 -4.93 17.82
C GLY A 210 -1.41 -3.83 18.08
N ARG A 211 -1.30 -2.70 17.37
CA ARG A 211 -2.22 -1.55 17.54
C ARG A 211 -3.68 -1.90 17.28
N GLU A 212 -3.95 -2.84 16.38
CA GLU A 212 -5.32 -3.31 16.11
C GLU A 212 -5.93 -4.08 17.28
N THR A 213 -5.15 -4.96 17.92
CA THR A 213 -5.57 -5.65 19.14
C THR A 213 -5.85 -4.66 20.27
N ILE A 214 -4.97 -3.66 20.45
CA ILE A 214 -5.17 -2.59 21.44
C ILE A 214 -6.44 -1.80 21.14
N ARG A 215 -6.70 -1.44 19.87
CA ARG A 215 -7.94 -0.77 19.44
C ARG A 215 -9.18 -1.57 19.79
N ALA A 216 -9.20 -2.85 19.43
CA ALA A 216 -10.33 -3.73 19.69
C ALA A 216 -10.65 -3.84 21.20
N MET A 217 -9.63 -4.03 22.03
CA MET A 217 -9.79 -4.14 23.48
C MET A 217 -10.21 -2.83 24.14
N ARG A 218 -9.69 -1.70 23.66
CA ARG A 218 -10.16 -0.38 24.06
C ARG A 218 -11.63 -0.17 23.69
N ASP A 219 -12.04 -0.52 22.48
CA ASP A 219 -13.43 -0.30 22.03
C ASP A 219 -14.43 -1.15 22.82
N GLU A 220 -14.06 -2.39 23.16
CA GLU A 220 -14.83 -3.23 24.06
C GLU A 220 -14.90 -2.62 25.48
N ALA A 221 -13.78 -2.13 26.00
CA ALA A 221 -13.74 -1.45 27.30
C ALA A 221 -14.59 -0.17 27.32
N LEU A 222 -14.57 0.63 26.25
CA LEU A 222 -15.42 1.81 26.07
C LEU A 222 -16.90 1.44 26.03
N ALA A 223 -17.29 0.40 25.29
CA ALA A 223 -18.66 -0.07 25.24
C ALA A 223 -19.16 -0.52 26.62
N ARG A 224 -18.34 -1.30 27.34
CA ARG A 224 -18.62 -1.70 28.73
C ARG A 224 -18.72 -0.50 29.68
N ASN A 225 -17.87 0.51 29.52
CA ASN A 225 -17.90 1.70 30.36
C ASN A 225 -19.14 2.57 30.11
N ARG A 226 -19.56 2.72 28.84
CA ARG A 226 -20.77 3.48 28.45
C ARG A 226 -22.06 2.88 29.01
N ALA A 227 -22.11 1.55 29.17
CA ALA A 227 -23.24 0.85 29.79
C ALA A 227 -23.33 1.08 31.32
N ARG A 228 -22.29 1.65 31.96
CA ARG A 228 -22.30 1.95 33.39
C ARG A 228 -23.10 3.22 33.70
N ARG A 229 -23.62 3.28 34.93
CA ARG A 229 -24.22 4.49 35.48
C ARG A 229 -23.20 5.64 35.44
N PRO A 230 -23.62 6.87 35.10
CA PRO A 230 -22.78 8.06 35.25
C PRO A 230 -22.38 8.26 36.71
N ASP A 231 -21.11 7.99 37.03
CA ASP A 231 -20.49 8.16 38.33
C ASP A 231 -19.00 8.51 38.17
N ARG A 232 -18.31 8.74 39.30
CA ARG A 232 -16.88 9.10 39.31
C ARG A 232 -16.00 8.02 38.67
N ARG A 233 -16.36 6.74 38.84
CA ARG A 233 -15.63 5.59 38.26
C ARG A 233 -15.73 5.62 36.74
N ARG A 234 -16.92 5.86 36.20
CA ARG A 234 -17.15 5.95 34.76
C ARG A 234 -16.33 7.09 34.13
N ALA A 235 -16.36 8.28 34.74
CA ALA A 235 -15.61 9.44 34.25
C ALA A 235 -14.10 9.15 34.19
N LEU A 236 -13.54 8.59 35.27
CA LEU A 236 -12.12 8.23 35.33
C LEU A 236 -11.73 7.17 34.29
N LEU A 237 -12.60 6.18 34.04
CA LEU A 237 -12.37 5.19 32.98
C LEU A 237 -12.46 5.81 31.58
N ASP A 238 -13.32 6.80 31.35
CA ASP A 238 -13.37 7.53 30.08
C ASP A 238 -12.06 8.31 29.84
N ASP A 239 -11.52 8.96 30.88
CA ASP A 239 -10.23 9.67 30.80
C ASP A 239 -9.05 8.71 30.54
N LEU A 240 -9.01 7.56 31.24
CA LEU A 240 -7.98 6.53 31.01
C LEU A 240 -8.09 5.90 29.61
N LEU A 241 -9.29 5.66 29.09
CA LEU A 241 -9.50 5.13 27.74
C LEU A 241 -9.22 6.19 26.65
N ALA A 242 -9.36 7.48 26.98
CA ALA A 242 -8.86 8.57 26.15
C ALA A 242 -7.32 8.57 26.11
N ALA A 243 -6.65 8.38 27.26
CA ALA A 243 -5.20 8.24 27.32
C ALA A 243 -4.70 7.01 26.52
N VAL A 244 -5.40 5.87 26.58
CA VAL A 244 -5.14 4.71 25.70
C VAL A 244 -5.21 5.11 24.23
N THR A 245 -6.23 5.89 23.85
CA THR A 245 -6.39 6.34 22.46
C THR A 245 -5.21 7.21 22.03
N THR A 246 -4.90 8.24 22.82
CA THR A 246 -3.83 9.18 22.49
C THR A 246 -2.44 8.54 22.49
N LEU A 247 -2.13 7.68 23.46
CA LEU A 247 -0.76 7.17 23.68
C LEU A 247 -0.50 5.84 22.96
N LEU A 248 -1.47 4.94 22.91
CA LEU A 248 -1.28 3.59 22.36
C LEU A 248 -1.90 3.40 20.97
N VAL A 249 -3.02 4.07 20.70
CA VAL A 249 -3.75 3.86 19.43
C VAL A 249 -3.29 4.82 18.33
N ASP A 250 -3.33 6.11 18.64
CA ASP A 250 -2.94 7.19 17.74
C ASP A 250 -1.44 7.51 17.89
N GLY A 251 -0.91 7.30 19.10
CA GLY A 251 0.50 7.40 19.44
C GLY A 251 1.31 6.13 19.11
N ASP A 252 2.50 6.05 19.68
CA ASP A 252 3.38 4.88 19.56
C ASP A 252 3.42 4.09 20.89
N PRO A 253 2.86 2.85 20.93
CA PRO A 253 2.86 2.03 22.14
C PRO A 253 4.25 1.80 22.73
N GLU A 254 5.27 1.66 21.87
CA GLU A 254 6.65 1.48 22.30
C GLU A 254 7.22 2.75 22.94
N ALA A 255 6.86 3.95 22.45
CA ALA A 255 7.27 5.20 23.08
C ALA A 255 6.69 5.39 24.49
N TYR A 256 5.48 4.88 24.74
CA TYR A 256 4.91 4.83 26.09
C TYR A 256 5.68 3.88 27.00
N LEU A 257 6.05 2.69 26.51
CA LEU A 257 6.85 1.71 27.27
C LEU A 257 8.29 2.23 27.53
N ASP A 258 8.91 2.88 26.55
CA ASP A 258 10.22 3.55 26.68
C ASP A 258 10.15 4.67 27.75
N GLY A 259 9.04 5.41 27.78
CA GLY A 259 8.76 6.41 28.81
C GLY A 259 8.64 5.82 30.22
N LEU A 260 7.90 4.72 30.38
CA LEU A 260 7.83 3.99 31.65
C LEU A 260 9.20 3.46 32.09
N ALA A 261 9.99 2.95 31.14
CA ALA A 261 11.34 2.45 31.42
C ALA A 261 12.26 3.55 31.94
N THR A 262 12.17 4.75 31.34
CA THR A 262 12.92 5.93 31.78
C THR A 262 12.50 6.36 33.18
N ALA A 263 11.19 6.48 33.43
CA ALA A 263 10.67 6.86 34.76
C ALA A 263 11.06 5.86 35.84
N ALA A 264 11.00 4.55 35.56
CA ALA A 264 11.46 3.51 36.48
C ALA A 264 12.97 3.59 36.72
N ALA A 265 13.77 3.85 35.68
CA ALA A 265 15.22 4.01 35.83
C ALA A 265 15.56 5.15 36.80
N ASP A 266 14.86 6.28 36.69
CA ASP A 266 15.05 7.43 37.57
C ASP A 266 14.70 7.13 39.03
N LEU A 267 13.65 6.35 39.27
CA LEU A 267 13.25 5.91 40.62
C LEU A 267 14.23 4.89 41.22
N LEU A 268 14.83 4.03 40.38
CA LEU A 268 15.69 2.94 40.83
C LEU A 268 17.15 3.36 40.99
N ARG A 269 17.61 4.39 40.28
CA ARG A 269 19.01 4.86 40.32
C ARG A 269 19.52 5.12 41.75
N PRO A 270 18.78 5.81 42.65
CA PRO A 270 19.22 5.99 44.03
C PRO A 270 19.27 4.68 44.84
N ARG A 271 18.35 3.74 44.57
CA ARG A 271 18.29 2.43 45.26
C ARG A 271 19.45 1.53 44.85
N LEU A 272 19.79 1.52 43.56
CA LEU A 272 20.97 0.82 43.06
C LEU A 272 22.24 1.42 43.67
N ALA A 273 22.37 2.75 43.67
CA ALA A 273 23.52 3.41 44.27
C ALA A 273 23.68 3.05 45.76
N ALA A 274 22.58 2.97 46.50
CA ALA A 274 22.60 2.52 47.90
C ALA A 274 23.02 1.05 48.06
N ALA A 275 22.54 0.14 47.21
CA ALA A 275 22.92 -1.27 47.24
C ALA A 275 24.41 -1.47 46.93
N VAL A 276 24.91 -0.78 45.90
CA VAL A 276 26.33 -0.84 45.51
C VAL A 276 27.22 -0.20 46.58
N LEU A 277 26.79 0.90 47.20
CA LEU A 277 27.56 1.58 48.25
C LEU A 277 27.83 0.69 49.48
N VAL A 278 26.91 -0.22 49.80
CA VAL A 278 27.03 -1.09 50.99
C VAL A 278 27.93 -2.29 50.73
N GLU A 279 27.87 -2.87 49.52
CA GLU A 279 28.49 -4.16 49.20
C GLU A 279 29.62 -4.07 48.17
N ASP A 280 29.94 -2.86 47.67
CA ASP A 280 30.86 -2.55 46.57
C ASP A 280 30.59 -3.35 45.27
N ARG A 281 29.40 -3.97 45.16
CA ARG A 281 28.92 -4.75 44.02
C ARG A 281 27.41 -4.92 44.08
N LEU A 282 26.80 -5.31 42.96
CA LEU A 282 25.38 -5.67 42.92
C LEU A 282 25.19 -7.15 43.27
N LEU A 283 24.50 -7.46 44.38
CA LEU A 283 24.18 -8.84 44.75
C LEU A 283 23.00 -9.38 43.94
N PRO A 284 22.90 -10.72 43.72
CA PRO A 284 21.74 -11.32 43.04
C PRO A 284 20.40 -11.01 43.71
N ALA A 285 20.37 -10.94 45.05
CA ALA A 285 19.16 -10.61 45.81
C ALA A 285 18.72 -9.16 45.57
N ASP A 286 19.66 -8.22 45.56
CA ASP A 286 19.39 -6.80 45.31
C ASP A 286 18.98 -6.57 43.85
N ALA A 287 19.64 -7.25 42.90
CA ALA A 287 19.25 -7.25 41.50
C ALA A 287 17.80 -7.75 41.31
N ALA A 288 17.43 -8.85 41.96
CA ALA A 288 16.07 -9.38 41.92
C ALA A 288 15.05 -8.41 42.55
N ALA A 289 15.39 -7.75 43.66
CA ALA A 289 14.55 -6.74 44.31
C ALA A 289 14.35 -5.50 43.42
N LEU A 290 15.40 -5.04 42.74
CA LEU A 290 15.34 -3.93 41.78
C LEU A 290 14.49 -4.29 40.56
N VAL A 291 14.60 -5.52 40.03
CA VAL A 291 13.75 -6.00 38.94
C VAL A 291 12.28 -6.09 39.38
N ALA A 292 12.00 -6.59 40.58
CA ALA A 292 10.65 -6.62 41.13
C ALA A 292 10.09 -5.22 41.33
N ALA A 293 10.92 -4.26 41.76
CA ALA A 293 10.54 -2.86 41.88
C ALA A 293 10.25 -2.23 40.50
N ALA A 294 11.06 -2.49 39.48
CA ALA A 294 10.78 -2.08 38.10
C ALA A 294 9.44 -2.63 37.57
N GLN A 295 9.12 -3.89 37.88
CA GLN A 295 7.84 -4.50 37.52
C GLN A 295 6.65 -3.91 38.30
N ALA A 296 6.88 -3.40 39.52
CA ALA A 296 5.88 -2.67 40.29
C ALA A 296 5.51 -1.34 39.62
N GLU A 297 6.46 -0.72 38.91
CA GLU A 297 6.24 0.48 38.09
C GLU A 297 5.59 0.20 36.71
N GLY A 298 5.15 -1.06 36.47
CA GLY A 298 4.40 -1.43 35.27
C GLY A 298 5.23 -1.86 34.07
N LEU A 299 6.52 -2.14 34.26
CA LEU A 299 7.36 -2.74 33.24
C LEU A 299 7.13 -4.25 33.13
N ASP A 300 7.16 -4.76 31.90
CA ASP A 300 7.22 -6.21 31.68
C ASP A 300 8.56 -6.79 32.17
N PRO A 301 8.63 -8.11 32.42
CA PRO A 301 9.82 -8.74 32.98
C PRO A 301 11.10 -8.51 32.17
N ALA A 302 11.01 -8.46 30.84
CA ALA A 302 12.17 -8.30 29.98
C ALA A 302 12.70 -6.86 30.03
N ARG A 303 11.80 -5.86 29.94
CA ARG A 303 12.18 -4.45 30.07
C ARG A 303 12.67 -4.10 31.48
N ALA A 304 12.04 -4.64 32.52
CA ALA A 304 12.50 -4.47 33.91
C ALA A 304 13.96 -4.94 34.10
N ALA A 305 14.28 -6.14 33.62
CA ALA A 305 15.66 -6.65 33.64
C ALA A 305 16.61 -5.83 32.76
N ALA A 306 16.15 -5.32 31.61
CA ALA A 306 16.97 -4.46 30.75
C ALA A 306 17.32 -3.12 31.41
N VAL A 307 16.36 -2.49 32.11
CA VAL A 307 16.58 -1.24 32.86
C VAL A 307 17.62 -1.44 33.96
N VAL A 308 17.48 -2.49 34.77
CA VAL A 308 18.44 -2.78 35.86
C VAL A 308 19.84 -3.07 35.31
N ARG A 309 19.97 -3.80 34.19
CA ARG A 309 21.27 -4.00 33.52
C ARG A 309 21.88 -2.71 32.99
N ALA A 310 21.06 -1.83 32.43
CA ALA A 310 21.54 -0.54 31.94
C ALA A 310 22.07 0.33 33.08
N LEU A 311 21.36 0.37 34.23
CA LEU A 311 21.81 1.09 35.41
C LEU A 311 23.08 0.46 36.04
N ALA A 312 23.19 -0.88 36.05
CA ALA A 312 24.40 -1.58 36.49
C ALA A 312 25.62 -1.17 35.64
N ARG A 313 25.45 -1.12 34.31
CA ARG A 313 26.49 -0.63 33.39
C ARG A 313 26.81 0.86 33.58
N GLU A 314 25.81 1.70 33.87
CA GLU A 314 26.01 3.11 34.20
C GLU A 314 26.86 3.28 35.48
N ALA A 315 26.69 2.39 36.44
CA ALA A 315 27.43 2.36 37.70
C ALA A 315 28.75 1.55 37.67
N ASP A 316 29.17 1.06 36.49
CA ASP A 316 30.36 0.23 36.29
C ASP A 316 30.41 -1.05 37.16
N VAL A 317 29.25 -1.69 37.38
CA VAL A 317 29.12 -2.96 38.09
C VAL A 317 28.64 -4.09 37.17
N ASP A 318 28.95 -5.34 37.54
CA ASP A 318 28.63 -6.53 36.74
C ASP A 318 27.10 -6.69 36.54
N ASP A 319 26.67 -6.60 35.29
CA ASP A 319 25.26 -6.73 34.89
C ASP A 319 24.83 -8.18 34.62
N ALA A 320 25.77 -9.13 34.60
CA ALA A 320 25.50 -10.56 34.42
C ALA A 320 24.70 -11.18 35.58
N VAL A 321 24.73 -10.53 36.76
CA VAL A 321 23.98 -10.91 37.95
C VAL A 321 22.45 -10.75 37.76
N VAL A 322 22.02 -9.95 36.77
CA VAL A 322 20.61 -9.73 36.47
C VAL A 322 20.08 -10.82 35.53
N THR A 323 19.58 -11.91 36.10
CA THR A 323 18.97 -13.01 35.31
C THR A 323 17.55 -12.67 34.87
N ALA A 324 17.24 -12.83 33.58
CA ALA A 324 15.87 -12.79 33.08
C ALA A 324 15.12 -14.05 33.56
N ALA A 325 14.02 -13.88 34.30
CA ALA A 325 13.13 -14.98 34.62
C ALA A 325 12.48 -15.50 33.32
N ALA A 326 12.64 -16.80 33.03
CA ALA A 326 11.96 -17.46 31.92
C ALA A 326 10.43 -17.45 32.12
N PRO A 327 9.61 -17.35 31.06
CA PRO A 327 8.17 -17.47 31.18
C PRO A 327 7.80 -18.93 31.49
N GLY A 328 7.44 -19.22 32.74
CA GLY A 328 6.88 -20.53 33.13
C GLY A 328 5.40 -20.63 32.77
N PRO A 329 4.89 -21.82 32.36
CA PRO A 329 3.47 -22.07 32.23
C PRO A 329 2.83 -22.39 33.60
N ASP A 330 1.52 -22.20 33.66
CA ASP A 330 0.55 -22.68 34.68
C ASP A 330 0.39 -21.91 36.01
N THR A 331 -0.68 -21.11 36.06
CA THR A 331 -1.52 -20.99 37.27
C THR A 331 -2.83 -21.75 37.03
N ARG A 332 -2.79 -23.08 37.14
CA ARG A 332 -3.98 -23.87 37.48
C ARG A 332 -4.01 -24.13 38.98
N ARG A 333 -4.88 -23.35 39.63
CA ARG A 333 -5.79 -23.76 40.70
C ARG A 333 -5.33 -24.93 41.58
N ALA A 334 -4.78 -24.59 42.74
CA ALA A 334 -4.61 -25.51 43.85
C ALA A 334 -5.95 -26.21 44.20
N ALA A 335 -5.91 -27.54 44.30
CA ALA A 335 -6.91 -28.35 44.98
C ALA A 335 -6.21 -29.21 46.05
N PRO A 336 -6.86 -29.49 47.20
CA PRO A 336 -6.21 -29.97 48.42
C PRO A 336 -6.02 -31.51 48.44
N PRO A 337 -5.24 -32.06 49.40
CA PRO A 337 -4.72 -33.42 49.29
C PRO A 337 -5.75 -34.45 49.77
N THR A 338 -5.82 -35.61 49.12
CA THR A 338 -6.52 -36.78 49.67
C THR A 338 -5.72 -38.07 49.39
N VAL A 339 -5.48 -38.78 50.49
CA VAL A 339 -4.84 -40.08 50.80
C VAL A 339 -4.92 -41.24 49.77
N PRO A 340 -4.00 -42.23 49.83
CA PRO A 340 -3.82 -43.29 48.83
C PRO A 340 -4.60 -44.58 49.15
N ARG A 341 -5.06 -45.31 48.11
CA ARG A 341 -5.51 -46.71 48.23
C ARG A 341 -5.24 -47.54 46.97
N ILE A 342 -4.27 -48.44 47.10
CA ILE A 342 -4.27 -49.90 46.81
C ILE A 342 -5.21 -50.42 45.69
N ASP A 343 -4.55 -50.87 44.61
CA ASP A 343 -4.55 -52.22 43.99
C ASP A 343 -5.88 -52.97 43.72
N THR A 344 -6.11 -53.38 42.45
CA THR A 344 -6.13 -54.79 42.01
C THR A 344 -6.67 -55.00 40.58
N ARG A 345 -5.94 -55.82 39.81
CA ARG A 345 -6.39 -56.83 38.80
C ARG A 345 -7.28 -56.36 37.62
N ARG A 346 -6.87 -56.65 36.37
CA ARG A 346 -7.15 -57.93 35.65
C ARG A 346 -6.70 -57.88 34.17
N THR A 347 -6.10 -59.01 33.80
CA THR A 347 -5.54 -59.62 32.55
C THR A 347 -6.20 -59.40 31.16
N PRO A 348 -5.50 -59.87 30.08
CA PRO A 348 -5.58 -59.40 28.68
C PRO A 348 -6.28 -60.38 27.71
N SER A 349 -6.37 -59.99 26.43
CA SER A 349 -6.65 -60.90 25.30
C SER A 349 -5.93 -60.49 24.02
N THR A 350 -4.96 -61.31 23.59
CA THR A 350 -4.58 -61.51 22.17
C THR A 350 -5.65 -62.40 21.50
N PRO A 351 -5.73 -62.54 20.16
CA PRO A 351 -4.98 -63.66 19.55
C PRO A 351 -4.53 -63.53 18.06
N THR A 352 -3.45 -64.27 17.75
CA THR A 352 -3.15 -65.09 16.52
C THR A 352 -2.84 -64.35 15.20
N ARG A 353 -1.61 -64.34 14.62
CA ARG A 353 -0.62 -65.37 14.19
C ARG A 353 -1.00 -66.15 12.92
N ARG A 354 -0.22 -66.01 11.84
CA ARG A 354 0.30 -67.15 11.06
C ARG A 354 1.56 -66.80 10.29
N SER A 355 2.55 -67.66 10.49
CA SER A 355 3.90 -67.68 9.94
C SER A 355 3.93 -68.31 8.55
N GLY A 356 4.99 -67.98 7.81
CA GLY A 356 5.57 -68.80 6.75
C GLY A 356 7.02 -68.37 6.57
N ALA A 357 7.95 -69.11 7.16
CA ALA A 357 9.39 -68.98 6.98
C ALA A 357 9.83 -69.91 5.85
N ASP A 358 10.84 -69.51 5.08
CA ASP A 358 11.92 -70.43 4.72
C ASP A 358 13.20 -69.65 4.37
N ASP A 359 14.30 -70.17 4.92
CA ASP A 359 15.67 -69.68 4.88
C ASP A 359 16.30 -69.70 3.49
N ARG A 360 17.15 -68.69 3.22
CA ARG A 360 18.53 -68.91 2.74
C ARG A 360 19.35 -67.61 2.73
N THR A 361 20.34 -67.59 3.61
CA THR A 361 21.68 -66.99 3.49
C THR A 361 21.97 -66.18 2.23
N GLY A 362 22.14 -64.87 2.41
CA GLY A 362 22.73 -63.95 1.44
C GLY A 362 23.14 -62.67 2.14
N SER A 363 24.39 -62.64 2.60
CA SER A 363 25.06 -61.42 3.04
C SER A 363 24.99 -60.38 1.91
N GLY A 364 24.28 -59.29 2.16
CA GLY A 364 24.04 -58.22 1.20
C GLY A 364 23.52 -57.02 1.96
N SER A 365 24.44 -56.27 2.55
CA SER A 365 24.18 -54.92 3.05
C SER A 365 23.53 -54.12 1.93
N GLY A 366 22.21 -53.91 2.01
CA GLY A 366 21.44 -53.10 1.09
C GLY A 366 21.82 -51.65 1.28
N ALA A 367 22.95 -51.23 0.69
CA ALA A 367 23.13 -49.85 0.32
C ALA A 367 22.01 -49.52 -0.67
N GLY A 368 21.00 -48.77 -0.21
CA GLY A 368 20.07 -48.13 -1.13
C GLY A 368 20.87 -47.35 -2.19
N PRO A 369 20.34 -47.18 -3.41
CA PRO A 369 20.99 -46.35 -4.42
C PRO A 369 21.35 -44.99 -3.77
N LEU A 370 22.60 -44.55 -3.94
CA LEU A 370 22.99 -43.20 -3.55
C LEU A 370 21.96 -42.22 -4.15
N PRO A 371 21.51 -41.19 -3.39
CA PRO A 371 20.53 -40.23 -3.91
C PRO A 371 21.00 -39.66 -5.25
N ASP A 372 20.21 -39.84 -6.32
CA ASP A 372 20.48 -39.20 -7.61
C ASP A 372 19.77 -37.83 -7.62
N TRP A 373 20.51 -36.78 -8.00
CA TRP A 373 19.95 -35.44 -8.17
C TRP A 373 18.82 -35.41 -9.20
N ARG A 374 18.79 -36.36 -10.15
CA ARG A 374 17.71 -36.51 -11.13
C ARG A 374 16.38 -36.89 -10.47
N ASP A 375 16.40 -37.70 -9.43
CA ASP A 375 15.18 -38.11 -8.71
C ASP A 375 14.60 -36.93 -7.93
N ALA A 376 15.46 -36.13 -7.28
CA ALA A 376 15.06 -34.89 -6.62
C ALA A 376 14.52 -33.85 -7.63
N LEU A 377 15.14 -33.75 -8.82
CA LEU A 377 14.66 -32.88 -9.89
C LEU A 377 13.30 -33.34 -10.46
N ALA A 378 13.08 -34.65 -10.59
CA ALA A 378 11.78 -35.21 -11.01
C ALA A 378 10.70 -34.92 -9.96
N GLN A 379 11.02 -35.02 -8.67
CA GLN A 379 10.12 -34.63 -7.57
C GLN A 379 9.81 -33.13 -7.60
N ALA A 380 10.80 -32.28 -7.88
CA ALA A 380 10.58 -30.84 -8.04
C ALA A 380 9.61 -30.52 -9.19
N ARG A 381 9.75 -31.21 -10.34
CA ARG A 381 8.80 -31.06 -11.46
C ARG A 381 7.40 -31.52 -11.10
N ALA A 382 7.26 -32.67 -10.46
CA ALA A 382 5.97 -33.19 -10.02
C ALA A 382 5.29 -32.24 -9.01
N ALA A 383 6.06 -31.64 -8.10
CA ALA A 383 5.56 -30.63 -7.16
C ALA A 383 5.11 -29.34 -7.88
N LEU A 384 5.84 -28.90 -8.90
CA LEU A 384 5.46 -27.74 -9.72
C LEU A 384 4.19 -28.02 -10.53
N GLU A 385 4.08 -29.18 -11.16
CA GLU A 385 2.88 -29.65 -11.88
C GLU A 385 1.67 -29.80 -10.94
N ALA A 386 1.90 -30.16 -9.68
CA ALA A 386 0.87 -30.22 -8.63
C ALA A 386 0.45 -28.84 -8.07
N GLY A 387 1.03 -27.74 -8.57
CA GLY A 387 0.70 -26.38 -8.13
C GLY A 387 1.31 -26.00 -6.78
N THR A 388 2.41 -26.65 -6.38
CA THR A 388 3.17 -26.39 -5.15
C THR A 388 4.59 -25.92 -5.43
N PRO A 389 4.77 -24.67 -5.92
CA PRO A 389 6.09 -24.13 -6.26
C PRO A 389 7.04 -23.97 -5.06
N ILE A 390 6.55 -23.79 -3.81
CA ILE A 390 7.44 -23.73 -2.64
C ILE A 390 8.03 -25.11 -2.36
N ALA A 391 7.19 -26.15 -2.34
CA ALA A 391 7.66 -27.53 -2.22
C ALA A 391 8.59 -27.93 -3.39
N ALA A 392 8.32 -27.43 -4.61
CA ALA A 392 9.21 -27.62 -5.76
C ALA A 392 10.58 -26.96 -5.55
N SER A 393 10.61 -25.75 -4.95
CA SER A 393 11.84 -25.05 -4.60
C SER A 393 12.67 -25.83 -3.58
N ASP A 394 12.04 -26.40 -2.56
CA ASP A 394 12.71 -27.26 -1.56
C ASP A 394 13.34 -28.51 -2.19
N GLN A 395 12.63 -29.16 -3.11
CA GLN A 395 13.17 -30.32 -3.85
C GLN A 395 14.30 -29.92 -4.81
N LEU A 396 14.23 -28.73 -5.41
CA LEU A 396 15.30 -28.19 -6.25
C LEU A 396 16.56 -27.89 -5.42
N ALA A 397 16.41 -27.32 -4.22
CA ALA A 397 17.52 -27.10 -3.29
C ALA A 397 18.21 -28.42 -2.92
N ARG A 398 17.43 -29.49 -2.69
CA ARG A 398 17.95 -30.83 -2.46
C ARG A 398 18.67 -31.39 -3.70
N ALA A 399 18.15 -31.17 -4.90
CA ALA A 399 18.82 -31.57 -6.14
C ALA A 399 20.16 -30.84 -6.34
N LEU A 400 20.22 -29.55 -5.99
CA LEU A 400 21.45 -28.75 -5.99
C LEU A 400 22.49 -29.28 -5.00
N GLU A 401 22.06 -29.64 -3.79
CA GLU A 401 22.92 -30.20 -2.75
C GLU A 401 23.56 -31.52 -3.21
N ILE A 402 22.77 -32.42 -3.78
CA ILE A 402 23.24 -33.72 -4.30
C ILE A 402 24.17 -33.53 -5.52
N ALA A 403 23.82 -32.62 -6.43
CA ALA A 403 24.62 -32.36 -7.64
C ALA A 403 25.92 -31.59 -7.36
N GLY A 404 26.02 -30.91 -6.22
CA GLY A 404 27.15 -30.06 -5.82
C GLY A 404 27.35 -28.81 -6.68
N SER A 405 26.53 -28.61 -7.72
CA SER A 405 26.57 -27.46 -8.62
C SER A 405 25.26 -27.28 -9.37
N ALA A 406 24.98 -26.05 -9.82
CA ALA A 406 23.79 -25.71 -10.57
C ALA A 406 23.89 -26.15 -12.04
N LEU A 407 23.62 -27.41 -12.32
CA LEU A 407 23.59 -27.96 -13.69
C LEU A 407 22.49 -27.29 -14.55
N PRO A 408 22.61 -27.25 -15.90
CA PRO A 408 21.64 -26.58 -16.77
C PRO A 408 20.16 -26.99 -16.55
N PRO A 409 19.81 -28.28 -16.36
CA PRO A 409 18.42 -28.68 -16.07
C PRO A 409 17.90 -28.18 -14.73
N ILE A 410 18.78 -28.04 -13.73
CA ILE A 410 18.44 -27.52 -12.41
C ILE A 410 18.19 -26.01 -12.50
N ARG A 411 19.01 -25.27 -13.25
CA ARG A 411 18.80 -23.83 -13.48
C ARG A 411 17.49 -23.54 -14.22
N SER A 412 17.22 -24.26 -15.30
CA SER A 412 15.96 -24.11 -16.06
C SER A 412 14.74 -24.30 -15.19
N LEU A 413 14.72 -25.35 -14.35
CA LEU A 413 13.60 -25.58 -13.44
C LEU A 413 13.53 -24.51 -12.33
N GLY A 414 14.67 -23.99 -11.88
CA GLY A 414 14.73 -22.84 -10.98
C GLY A 414 14.03 -21.60 -11.54
N ASP A 415 14.32 -21.24 -12.79
CA ASP A 415 13.70 -20.11 -13.47
C ASP A 415 12.17 -20.30 -13.65
N GLU A 416 11.74 -21.54 -13.92
CA GLU A 416 10.33 -21.92 -14.01
C GLU A 416 9.62 -21.80 -12.65
N ILE A 417 10.23 -22.29 -11.57
CA ILE A 417 9.71 -22.16 -10.20
C ILE A 417 9.63 -20.69 -9.78
N GLU A 418 10.67 -19.89 -10.01
CA GLU A 418 10.66 -18.47 -9.69
C GLU A 418 9.55 -17.73 -10.44
N THR A 419 9.38 -18.05 -11.72
CA THR A 419 8.27 -17.52 -12.53
C THR A 419 6.90 -17.92 -11.97
N ALA A 420 6.75 -19.16 -11.49
CA ALA A 420 5.51 -19.62 -10.87
C ALA A 420 5.22 -18.89 -9.53
N VAL A 421 6.21 -18.74 -8.66
CA VAL A 421 6.09 -18.00 -7.39
C VAL A 421 5.72 -16.54 -7.64
N ARG A 422 6.39 -15.87 -8.58
CA ARG A 422 6.08 -14.48 -8.95
C ARG A 422 4.64 -14.33 -9.46
N ARG A 423 4.21 -15.23 -10.35
CA ARG A 423 2.82 -15.25 -10.85
C ARG A 423 1.82 -15.48 -9.71
N ALA A 424 2.10 -16.41 -8.79
CA ALA A 424 1.25 -16.63 -7.62
C ALA A 424 1.15 -15.37 -6.74
N GLY A 425 2.25 -14.64 -6.55
CA GLY A 425 2.26 -13.34 -5.85
C GLY A 425 1.42 -12.26 -6.53
N GLU A 426 1.49 -12.15 -7.87
CA GLU A 426 0.63 -11.25 -8.64
C GLU A 426 -0.86 -11.60 -8.46
N ARG A 427 -1.19 -12.90 -8.47
CA ARG A 427 -2.58 -13.39 -8.27
C ARG A 427 -3.08 -13.14 -6.86
N TRP A 428 -2.22 -13.28 -5.85
CA TRP A 428 -2.54 -12.89 -4.49
C TRP A 428 -2.90 -11.41 -4.36
N ALA A 429 -2.17 -10.53 -5.04
CA ALA A 429 -2.50 -9.10 -5.06
C ALA A 429 -3.85 -8.82 -5.73
N GLU A 430 -4.17 -9.51 -6.83
CA GLU A 430 -5.47 -9.41 -7.49
C GLU A 430 -6.61 -9.95 -6.63
N LEU A 431 -6.42 -11.10 -5.97
CA LEU A 431 -7.38 -11.72 -5.08
C LEU A 431 -7.69 -10.80 -3.89
N THR A 432 -6.65 -10.26 -3.25
CA THR A 432 -6.79 -9.33 -2.11
C THR A 432 -7.60 -8.11 -2.51
N ARG A 433 -7.34 -7.54 -3.68
CA ARG A 433 -8.11 -6.40 -4.21
C ARG A 433 -9.57 -6.79 -4.50
N ALA A 434 -9.80 -7.96 -5.09
CA ALA A 434 -11.15 -8.45 -5.38
C ALA A 434 -11.96 -8.65 -4.09
N VAL A 435 -11.36 -9.22 -3.04
CA VAL A 435 -11.99 -9.38 -1.72
C VAL A 435 -12.28 -8.01 -1.08
N ALA A 436 -11.32 -7.09 -1.09
CA ALA A 436 -11.50 -5.74 -0.54
C ALA A 436 -12.63 -4.96 -1.23
N ASP A 437 -12.75 -5.10 -2.55
CA ASP A 437 -13.81 -4.47 -3.34
C ASP A 437 -15.16 -5.24 -3.29
N ARG A 438 -15.25 -6.35 -2.53
CA ARG A 438 -16.40 -7.27 -2.48
C ARG A 438 -16.76 -7.87 -3.84
N ARG A 439 -15.80 -7.99 -4.75
CA ARG A 439 -15.94 -8.65 -6.06
C ARG A 439 -15.73 -10.16 -5.91
N LEU A 440 -16.65 -10.81 -5.19
CA LEU A 440 -16.48 -12.19 -4.74
C LEU A 440 -16.60 -13.23 -5.87
N GLU A 441 -17.27 -12.93 -6.99
CA GLU A 441 -17.26 -13.84 -8.16
C GLU A 441 -15.88 -13.88 -8.82
N GLN A 442 -15.23 -12.71 -8.94
CA GLN A 442 -13.85 -12.64 -9.38
C GLN A 442 -12.89 -13.27 -8.37
N ALA A 443 -13.05 -13.00 -7.08
CA ALA A 443 -12.23 -13.59 -6.03
C ALA A 443 -12.26 -15.13 -6.07
N ARG A 444 -13.44 -15.73 -6.24
CA ARG A 444 -13.61 -17.18 -6.34
C ARG A 444 -12.85 -17.79 -7.52
N ARG A 445 -12.88 -17.13 -8.69
CA ARG A 445 -12.09 -17.55 -9.86
C ARG A 445 -10.59 -17.47 -9.60
N LEU A 446 -10.13 -16.36 -9.02
CA LEU A 446 -8.71 -16.14 -8.69
C LEU A 446 -8.21 -17.14 -7.64
N ALA A 447 -9.01 -17.42 -6.61
CA ALA A 447 -8.69 -18.42 -5.60
C ALA A 447 -8.56 -19.84 -6.21
N ALA A 448 -9.48 -20.21 -7.11
CA ALA A 448 -9.42 -21.49 -7.81
C ALA A 448 -8.20 -21.59 -8.76
N GLU A 449 -7.80 -20.49 -9.41
CA GLU A 449 -6.57 -20.44 -10.21
C GLU A 449 -5.31 -20.57 -9.36
N LEU A 450 -5.26 -19.86 -8.23
CA LEU A 450 -4.14 -19.91 -7.29
C LEU A 450 -4.03 -21.30 -6.64
N ALA A 451 -5.15 -21.95 -6.32
CA ALA A 451 -5.17 -23.32 -5.81
C ALA A 451 -4.58 -24.35 -6.80
N ARG A 452 -4.65 -24.08 -8.11
CA ARG A 452 -4.06 -24.93 -9.15
C ARG A 452 -2.59 -24.63 -9.42
N THR A 453 -2.12 -23.42 -9.15
CA THR A 453 -0.82 -22.94 -9.66
C THR A 453 0.19 -22.54 -8.58
N GLY A 454 -0.27 -22.30 -7.34
CA GLY A 454 0.55 -21.79 -6.25
C GLY A 454 -0.09 -21.93 -4.88
N ARG A 455 -0.65 -23.10 -4.56
CA ARG A 455 -1.45 -23.30 -3.33
C ARG A 455 -0.65 -23.18 -2.03
N ASP A 456 0.65 -23.42 -2.09
CA ASP A 456 1.59 -23.34 -0.97
C ASP A 456 2.32 -21.98 -0.89
N VAL A 457 2.02 -21.05 -1.80
CA VAL A 457 2.56 -19.70 -1.77
C VAL A 457 1.73 -18.87 -0.77
N PRO A 458 2.34 -18.36 0.31
CA PRO A 458 1.62 -17.57 1.29
C PRO A 458 1.19 -16.22 0.70
N GLY A 459 0.01 -15.77 1.10
CA GLY A 459 -0.49 -14.44 0.77
C GLY A 459 0.18 -13.32 1.57
N PRO A 460 -0.19 -12.05 1.29
CA PRO A 460 0.27 -10.92 2.10
C PRO A 460 -0.06 -11.16 3.58
N GLU A 461 0.85 -10.73 4.47
CA GLU A 461 0.73 -10.93 5.94
C GLU A 461 0.67 -12.39 6.39
N GLY A 462 1.05 -13.34 5.53
CA GLY A 462 0.98 -14.78 5.82
C GLY A 462 -0.40 -15.38 5.63
N ALA A 463 -1.30 -14.70 4.90
CA ALA A 463 -2.64 -15.21 4.63
C ALA A 463 -2.63 -16.58 3.94
N GLU A 464 -3.42 -17.51 4.45
CA GLU A 464 -3.59 -18.83 3.87
C GLU A 464 -4.71 -18.86 2.83
N LEU A 465 -4.46 -19.46 1.67
CA LEU A 465 -5.45 -19.56 0.59
C LEU A 465 -6.74 -20.26 1.04
N ALA A 466 -6.63 -21.27 1.90
CA ALA A 466 -7.79 -22.00 2.43
C ALA A 466 -8.74 -21.07 3.20
N ALA A 467 -8.21 -20.27 4.12
CA ALA A 467 -9.00 -19.32 4.92
C ALA A 467 -9.66 -18.24 4.05
N VAL A 468 -8.93 -17.71 3.05
CA VAL A 468 -9.50 -16.73 2.12
C VAL A 468 -10.58 -17.36 1.24
N THR A 469 -10.38 -18.59 0.78
CA THR A 469 -11.38 -19.31 -0.01
C THR A 469 -12.64 -19.57 0.81
N GLU A 470 -12.52 -20.00 2.07
CA GLU A 470 -13.65 -20.19 2.98
C GLU A 470 -14.44 -18.90 3.18
N ALA A 471 -13.76 -17.77 3.41
CA ALA A 471 -14.42 -16.47 3.55
C ALA A 471 -15.16 -16.02 2.27
N VAL A 472 -14.60 -16.31 1.10
CA VAL A 472 -15.23 -16.02 -0.20
C VAL A 472 -16.49 -16.88 -0.41
N GLU A 473 -16.42 -18.18 -0.12
CA GLU A 473 -17.57 -19.09 -0.24
C GLU A 473 -18.67 -18.77 0.78
N ASP A 474 -18.31 -18.34 1.99
CA ASP A 474 -19.26 -17.85 2.99
C ASP A 474 -20.03 -16.62 2.52
N GLY A 475 -19.34 -15.70 1.82
CA GLY A 475 -19.97 -14.55 1.19
C GLY A 475 -20.96 -14.94 0.11
N HIS A 476 -20.61 -15.90 -0.75
CA HIS A 476 -21.51 -16.44 -1.78
C HIS A 476 -22.73 -17.13 -1.18
N ARG A 477 -22.54 -17.97 -0.16
CA ARG A 477 -23.64 -18.65 0.53
C ARG A 477 -24.67 -17.67 1.10
N ARG A 478 -24.21 -16.60 1.77
CA ARG A 478 -25.12 -15.55 2.28
C ARG A 478 -25.83 -14.80 1.15
N ALA A 479 -25.15 -14.55 0.03
CA ALA A 479 -25.78 -13.94 -1.14
C ALA A 479 -26.84 -14.86 -1.77
N ASP A 480 -26.58 -16.15 -1.88
CA ASP A 480 -27.51 -17.14 -2.40
C ASP A 480 -28.75 -17.28 -1.51
N GLU A 481 -28.59 -17.25 -0.18
CA GLU A 481 -29.70 -17.25 0.78
C GLU A 481 -30.62 -16.03 0.57
N LEU A 482 -30.06 -14.84 0.35
CA LEU A 482 -30.82 -13.62 0.06
C LEU A 482 -31.51 -13.67 -1.32
N LEU A 483 -30.84 -14.21 -2.34
CA LEU A 483 -31.44 -14.41 -3.67
C LEU A 483 -32.59 -15.41 -3.62
N ALA A 484 -32.44 -16.51 -2.87
CA ALA A 484 -33.50 -17.48 -2.65
C ALA A 484 -34.69 -16.85 -1.90
N ALA A 485 -34.44 -16.03 -0.88
CA ALA A 485 -35.49 -15.28 -0.19
C ALA A 485 -36.24 -14.34 -1.15
N ALA A 486 -35.51 -13.65 -2.05
CA ALA A 486 -36.12 -12.73 -3.01
C ALA A 486 -37.09 -13.41 -3.98
N ALA A 487 -36.86 -14.67 -4.34
CA ALA A 487 -37.75 -15.44 -5.20
C ALA A 487 -39.16 -15.61 -4.61
N THR A 488 -39.28 -15.65 -3.28
CA THR A 488 -40.55 -15.85 -2.54
C THR A 488 -41.16 -14.55 -2.01
N THR A 489 -40.43 -13.43 -2.12
CA THR A 489 -40.82 -12.12 -1.58
C THR A 489 -41.64 -11.31 -2.61
N PRO A 490 -42.55 -10.40 -2.19
CA PRO A 490 -43.26 -9.50 -3.11
C PRO A 490 -42.31 -8.58 -3.91
N PRO A 491 -42.66 -8.20 -5.17
CA PRO A 491 -41.79 -7.39 -6.03
C PRO A 491 -41.26 -6.08 -5.43
N ALA A 492 -42.07 -5.42 -4.58
CA ALA A 492 -41.70 -4.17 -3.92
C ALA A 492 -40.48 -4.29 -2.99
N GLU A 493 -40.26 -5.47 -2.42
CA GLU A 493 -39.17 -5.74 -1.47
C GLU A 493 -37.97 -6.45 -2.14
N ARG A 494 -38.15 -7.00 -3.36
CA ARG A 494 -37.08 -7.68 -4.12
C ARG A 494 -35.92 -6.75 -4.46
N ALA A 495 -36.18 -5.48 -4.74
CA ALA A 495 -35.14 -4.50 -5.00
C ALA A 495 -34.23 -4.28 -3.78
N ALA A 496 -34.80 -4.27 -2.57
CA ALA A 496 -34.03 -4.13 -1.33
C ALA A 496 -33.13 -5.36 -1.08
N LEU A 497 -33.66 -6.57 -1.31
CA LEU A 497 -32.88 -7.80 -1.22
C LEU A 497 -31.76 -7.85 -2.27
N ALA A 498 -32.03 -7.43 -3.51
CA ALA A 498 -31.01 -7.33 -4.56
C ALA A 498 -29.88 -6.35 -4.18
N LEU A 499 -30.23 -5.20 -3.57
CA LEU A 499 -29.24 -4.25 -3.05
C LEU A 499 -28.44 -4.82 -1.88
N ALA A 500 -29.07 -5.59 -0.98
CA ALA A 500 -28.38 -6.28 0.09
C ALA A 500 -27.36 -7.30 -0.46
N VAL A 501 -27.73 -8.05 -1.49
CA VAL A 501 -26.81 -8.96 -2.19
C VAL A 501 -25.66 -8.21 -2.83
N LEU A 502 -25.89 -7.08 -3.51
CA LEU A 502 -24.81 -6.24 -4.08
C LEU A 502 -23.93 -5.60 -2.99
N GLY A 503 -24.44 -5.50 -1.76
CA GLY A 503 -23.66 -5.14 -0.58
C GLY A 503 -22.75 -6.27 -0.08
N LEU A 504 -23.02 -7.53 -0.41
CA LEU A 504 -22.15 -8.68 -0.08
C LEU A 504 -21.23 -9.04 -1.25
N VAL A 505 -21.79 -9.09 -2.46
CA VAL A 505 -21.14 -9.51 -3.70
C VAL A 505 -21.40 -8.41 -4.75
N ALA A 506 -20.52 -7.42 -4.78
CA ALA A 506 -20.63 -6.25 -5.65
C ALA A 506 -20.60 -6.61 -7.15
N ASP A 507 -20.00 -7.75 -7.50
CA ASP A 507 -19.93 -8.24 -8.87
C ASP A 507 -21.06 -9.19 -9.30
N SER A 508 -22.04 -9.48 -8.44
CA SER A 508 -23.15 -10.40 -8.73
C SER A 508 -23.99 -9.96 -9.94
N THR A 509 -24.03 -10.80 -10.98
CA THR A 509 -24.86 -10.56 -12.18
C THR A 509 -26.33 -10.84 -11.90
N ALA A 510 -26.63 -11.90 -11.14
CA ALA A 510 -27.98 -12.27 -10.74
C ALA A 510 -28.67 -11.16 -9.93
N ALA A 511 -27.97 -10.58 -8.95
CA ALA A 511 -28.52 -9.48 -8.16
C ALA A 511 -28.76 -8.21 -8.99
N ARG A 512 -27.88 -7.89 -9.95
CA ARG A 512 -28.11 -6.75 -10.86
C ARG A 512 -29.30 -6.97 -11.78
N ALA A 513 -29.50 -8.18 -12.29
CA ALA A 513 -30.66 -8.51 -13.11
C ALA A 513 -31.95 -8.39 -12.30
N LEU A 514 -31.97 -8.99 -11.10
CA LEU A 514 -33.08 -8.88 -10.16
C LEU A 514 -33.38 -7.42 -9.79
N LEU A 515 -32.35 -6.61 -9.55
CA LEU A 515 -32.50 -5.18 -9.27
C LEU A 515 -33.09 -4.44 -10.48
N ALA A 516 -32.58 -4.68 -11.69
CA ALA A 516 -33.08 -4.02 -12.90
C ALA A 516 -34.57 -4.33 -13.17
N GLU A 517 -34.99 -5.55 -12.92
CA GLU A 517 -36.38 -5.99 -13.09
C GLU A 517 -37.34 -5.40 -12.05
N ASN A 518 -36.85 -5.11 -10.84
CA ASN A 518 -37.68 -4.69 -9.71
C ASN A 518 -37.43 -3.23 -9.28
N LEU A 519 -36.53 -2.51 -9.95
CA LEU A 519 -36.28 -1.09 -9.70
C LEU A 519 -37.43 -0.28 -10.29
N ALA A 520 -38.21 0.34 -9.40
CA ALA A 520 -39.34 1.15 -9.78
C ALA A 520 -38.89 2.39 -10.59
N PRO A 521 -39.53 2.71 -11.73
CA PRO A 521 -39.25 3.93 -12.47
C PRO A 521 -39.60 5.18 -11.63
N PRO A 522 -39.05 6.36 -11.96
CA PRO A 522 -39.62 7.61 -11.49
C PRO A 522 -41.06 7.76 -12.00
N SER A 523 -41.86 8.60 -11.37
CA SER A 523 -43.27 8.81 -11.73
C SER A 523 -43.55 10.29 -11.94
N ALA A 524 -44.79 10.64 -12.31
CA ALA A 524 -45.22 12.03 -12.50
C ALA A 524 -44.25 12.86 -13.39
N LEU A 525 -43.78 12.27 -14.49
CA LEU A 525 -42.90 12.94 -15.44
C LEU A 525 -43.67 14.05 -16.17
N VAL A 526 -43.23 15.28 -16.02
CA VAL A 526 -43.80 16.48 -16.64
C VAL A 526 -42.70 17.20 -17.41
N VAL A 527 -43.04 17.64 -18.62
CA VAL A 527 -42.16 18.40 -19.51
C VAL A 527 -42.85 19.73 -19.80
N MET A 528 -42.15 20.83 -19.54
CA MET A 528 -42.67 22.19 -19.71
C MET A 528 -41.68 23.03 -20.52
N ARG A 529 -42.19 23.98 -21.29
CA ARG A 529 -41.33 24.94 -21.99
C ARG A 529 -41.07 26.14 -21.08
N GLY A 530 -39.80 26.36 -20.73
CA GLY A 530 -39.34 27.55 -20.00
C GLY A 530 -38.92 28.69 -20.94
N ALA A 531 -38.41 29.78 -20.36
CA ALA A 531 -38.03 31.01 -21.08
C ALA A 531 -36.82 30.86 -22.03
N GLY A 532 -36.09 29.75 -21.95
CA GLY A 532 -34.93 29.47 -22.81
C GLY A 532 -34.50 28.00 -22.95
N ALA A 533 -35.16 27.09 -22.25
CA ALA A 533 -34.90 25.64 -22.28
C ALA A 533 -36.20 24.87 -22.00
N VAL A 534 -36.19 23.56 -22.30
CA VAL A 534 -37.28 22.66 -21.89
C VAL A 534 -36.96 22.14 -20.49
N GLU A 535 -37.84 22.36 -19.53
CA GLU A 535 -37.72 21.86 -18.15
C GLU A 535 -38.40 20.49 -18.05
N ILE A 536 -37.66 19.50 -17.54
CA ILE A 536 -38.14 18.14 -17.32
C ILE A 536 -38.12 17.88 -15.81
N ARG A 537 -39.27 17.53 -15.22
CA ARG A 537 -39.42 17.26 -13.77
C ARG A 537 -40.12 15.92 -13.54
N TRP A 538 -39.80 15.22 -12.47
CA TRP A 538 -40.45 13.96 -12.09
C TRP A 538 -40.54 13.81 -10.57
N ALA A 539 -41.35 12.86 -10.10
CA ALA A 539 -41.30 12.35 -8.74
C ALA A 539 -40.23 11.25 -8.63
N PRO A 540 -39.46 11.22 -7.53
CA PRO A 540 -38.37 10.25 -7.37
C PRO A 540 -38.89 8.82 -7.34
N SER A 541 -38.05 7.89 -7.80
CA SER A 541 -38.28 6.45 -7.57
C SER A 541 -38.45 6.18 -6.07
N PRO A 542 -39.38 5.30 -5.66
CA PRO A 542 -39.55 4.92 -4.26
C PRO A 542 -38.34 4.14 -3.71
N THR A 543 -37.43 3.68 -4.56
CA THR A 543 -36.16 3.09 -4.12
C THR A 543 -35.15 4.21 -3.81
N PRO A 544 -34.71 4.39 -2.55
CA PRO A 544 -33.82 5.47 -2.17
C PRO A 544 -32.45 5.38 -2.86
N GLY A 545 -31.80 6.53 -3.08
CA GLY A 545 -30.44 6.59 -3.64
C GLY A 545 -30.37 6.39 -5.17
N ALA A 546 -31.49 6.54 -5.87
CA ALA A 546 -31.53 6.51 -7.32
C ALA A 546 -30.90 7.77 -7.95
N ARG A 547 -30.04 7.55 -8.95
CA ARG A 547 -29.69 8.57 -9.95
C ARG A 547 -30.58 8.42 -11.17
N TYR A 548 -30.84 9.50 -11.88
CA TYR A 548 -31.72 9.54 -13.04
C TYR A 548 -30.94 9.79 -14.32
N ARG A 549 -31.24 9.04 -15.38
CA ARG A 549 -30.77 9.31 -16.74
C ARG A 549 -31.94 9.84 -17.56
N VAL A 550 -31.76 11.01 -18.14
CA VAL A 550 -32.77 11.66 -18.98
C VAL A 550 -32.35 11.59 -20.44
N THR A 551 -33.25 11.10 -21.29
CA THR A 551 -33.03 10.92 -22.73
C THR A 551 -34.13 11.61 -23.49
N ARG A 552 -33.76 12.48 -24.43
CA ARG A 552 -34.65 13.08 -25.41
C ARG A 552 -34.89 12.10 -26.55
N VAL A 553 -36.13 11.98 -26.99
CA VAL A 553 -36.59 11.15 -28.11
C VAL A 553 -37.15 12.08 -29.19
N GLY A 554 -36.48 12.13 -30.34
CA GLY A 554 -36.92 12.88 -31.51
C GLY A 554 -38.17 12.25 -32.15
N ALA A 555 -38.85 13.02 -33.00
CA ALA A 555 -40.03 12.54 -33.74
C ALA A 555 -39.71 11.38 -34.72
N ASP A 556 -38.45 11.26 -35.12
CA ASP A 556 -37.87 10.17 -35.91
C ASP A 556 -37.50 8.93 -35.06
N GLY A 557 -37.73 8.98 -33.74
CA GLY A 557 -37.33 7.96 -32.79
C GLY A 557 -35.84 8.04 -32.40
N ALA A 558 -35.07 9.00 -32.91
CA ALA A 558 -33.67 9.16 -32.54
C ALA A 558 -33.55 9.59 -31.07
N THR A 559 -32.70 8.91 -30.31
CA THR A 559 -32.51 9.19 -28.89
C THR A 559 -31.22 9.96 -28.65
N ARG A 560 -31.27 10.95 -27.74
CA ARG A 560 -30.09 11.70 -27.29
C ARG A 560 -30.13 11.87 -25.78
N THR A 561 -29.06 11.48 -25.09
CA THR A 561 -28.97 11.70 -23.65
C THR A 561 -28.84 13.19 -23.36
N VAL A 562 -29.76 13.70 -22.52
CA VAL A 562 -29.77 15.09 -22.04
C VAL A 562 -28.79 15.21 -20.87
N GLY A 563 -28.81 14.25 -19.95
CA GLY A 563 -27.88 14.21 -18.84
C GLY A 563 -28.19 13.11 -17.82
N MET A 564 -27.34 13.03 -16.80
CA MET A 564 -27.53 12.21 -15.61
C MET A 564 -27.53 13.10 -14.38
N THR A 565 -28.45 12.89 -13.45
CA THR A 565 -28.63 13.75 -12.26
C THR A 565 -29.18 12.95 -11.09
N GLU A 566 -28.86 13.35 -9.86
CA GLU A 566 -29.51 12.84 -8.64
C GLU A 566 -30.72 13.68 -8.25
N ALA A 567 -30.86 14.89 -8.81
CA ALA A 567 -32.03 15.72 -8.65
C ALA A 567 -33.22 15.16 -9.44
N THR A 568 -34.43 15.58 -9.09
CA THR A 568 -35.66 15.17 -9.79
C THR A 568 -36.10 16.16 -10.86
N PHE A 569 -35.14 16.89 -11.43
CA PHE A 569 -35.34 17.80 -12.55
C PHE A 569 -34.06 17.93 -13.40
N ILE A 570 -34.22 18.29 -14.68
CA ILE A 570 -33.13 18.70 -15.57
C ILE A 570 -33.66 19.64 -16.65
N GLU A 571 -32.79 20.49 -17.21
CA GLU A 571 -33.11 21.36 -18.34
C GLU A 571 -32.46 20.83 -19.63
N ASP A 572 -33.22 20.87 -20.73
CA ASP A 572 -32.73 20.59 -22.08
C ASP A 572 -32.69 21.88 -22.91
N GLY A 573 -31.50 22.47 -23.00
CA GLY A 573 -31.23 23.63 -23.85
C GLY A 573 -31.03 23.29 -25.33
N GLY A 574 -31.07 22.01 -25.71
CA GLY A 574 -30.85 21.54 -27.08
C GLY A 574 -32.11 21.54 -27.95
N VAL A 575 -33.24 22.05 -27.44
CA VAL A 575 -34.52 22.16 -28.17
C VAL A 575 -34.72 23.61 -28.64
N PRO A 576 -34.85 23.86 -29.95
CA PRO A 576 -35.05 25.22 -30.47
C PRO A 576 -36.32 25.91 -29.94
N ALA A 577 -36.24 27.24 -29.81
CA ALA A 577 -37.39 28.07 -29.47
C ALA A 577 -38.45 27.99 -30.59
N GLY A 578 -39.66 27.52 -30.26
CA GLY A 578 -40.78 27.39 -31.20
C GLY A 578 -40.93 26.01 -31.88
N ALA A 579 -39.97 25.10 -31.74
CA ALA A 579 -40.15 23.71 -32.18
C ALA A 579 -41.21 22.98 -31.32
N GLU A 580 -41.85 21.92 -31.82
CA GLU A 580 -42.68 21.06 -30.97
C GLU A 580 -41.85 20.41 -29.85
N LEU A 581 -42.49 20.09 -28.72
CA LEU A 581 -41.79 19.44 -27.61
C LEU A 581 -41.47 17.98 -27.99
N PRO A 582 -40.20 17.55 -27.95
CA PRO A 582 -39.82 16.16 -28.21
C PRO A 582 -40.27 15.26 -27.07
N GLY A 583 -40.24 13.94 -27.30
CA GLY A 583 -40.48 12.96 -26.24
C GLY A 583 -39.31 12.91 -25.26
N TYR A 584 -39.56 12.48 -24.03
CA TYR A 584 -38.54 12.29 -23.00
C TYR A 584 -38.72 10.97 -22.27
N GLU A 585 -37.59 10.34 -21.97
CA GLU A 585 -37.48 9.16 -21.11
C GLU A 585 -36.63 9.47 -19.88
N VAL A 586 -37.12 9.11 -18.69
CA VAL A 586 -36.35 9.18 -17.45
C VAL A 586 -36.26 7.80 -16.82
N ARG A 587 -35.03 7.33 -16.57
CA ARG A 587 -34.76 6.04 -15.91
C ARG A 587 -34.08 6.27 -14.57
N ALA A 588 -34.57 5.61 -13.52
CA ALA A 588 -33.87 5.52 -12.24
C ALA A 588 -32.75 4.48 -12.35
N GLY A 589 -31.63 4.70 -11.68
CA GLY A 589 -30.51 3.76 -11.68
C GLY A 589 -29.81 3.69 -10.32
N ILE A 590 -29.47 2.48 -9.90
CA ILE A 590 -28.78 2.18 -8.64
C ILE A 590 -27.85 0.99 -8.91
N GLY A 591 -26.62 1.02 -8.38
CA GLY A 591 -25.71 -0.12 -8.45
C GLY A 591 -25.37 -0.59 -9.87
N GLY A 592 -25.49 0.30 -10.87
CA GLY A 592 -25.30 -0.03 -12.29
C GLY A 592 -26.54 -0.62 -13.01
N ALA A 593 -27.61 -0.93 -12.28
CA ALA A 593 -28.91 -1.31 -12.85
C ALA A 593 -29.73 -0.06 -13.19
N TRP A 594 -30.64 -0.17 -14.16
CA TRP A 594 -31.55 0.88 -14.59
C TRP A 594 -32.99 0.36 -14.65
N SER A 595 -33.94 1.17 -14.21
CA SER A 595 -35.37 0.87 -14.28
C SER A 595 -35.88 0.88 -15.72
N GLN A 596 -37.14 0.45 -15.88
CA GLN A 596 -37.95 0.87 -17.02
C GLN A 596 -38.02 2.40 -17.12
N PRO A 597 -38.22 2.98 -18.32
CA PRO A 597 -38.33 4.42 -18.47
C PRO A 597 -39.72 4.94 -18.04
N ALA A 598 -39.74 6.06 -17.33
CA ALA A 598 -40.89 6.95 -17.33
C ALA A 598 -40.88 7.74 -18.64
N VAL A 599 -41.98 7.72 -19.39
CA VAL A 599 -42.08 8.29 -20.74
C VAL A 599 -42.99 9.51 -20.77
N TRP A 600 -42.62 10.51 -21.57
CA TRP A 600 -43.44 11.68 -21.87
C TRP A 600 -43.40 11.99 -23.38
N PRO A 601 -44.54 12.31 -24.03
CA PRO A 601 -45.90 12.22 -23.48
C PRO A 601 -46.26 10.76 -23.17
N LEU A 602 -47.13 10.55 -22.17
CA LEU A 602 -47.63 9.22 -21.85
C LEU A 602 -48.35 8.62 -23.08
N PRO A 603 -48.04 7.37 -23.48
CA PRO A 603 -48.75 6.71 -24.56
C PRO A 603 -50.26 6.67 -24.27
N ALA A 604 -51.08 7.03 -25.25
CA ALA A 604 -52.53 6.96 -25.14
C ALA A 604 -52.94 5.52 -24.77
N GLY A 605 -53.38 5.32 -23.52
CA GLY A 605 -53.74 4.01 -22.96
C GLY A 605 -53.05 3.66 -21.62
N SER A 606 -52.06 4.43 -21.17
CA SER A 606 -51.35 4.20 -19.89
C SER A 606 -51.97 4.97 -18.71
N ALA A 607 -53.21 4.64 -18.35
CA ALA A 607 -53.84 5.11 -17.11
C ALA A 607 -53.51 4.15 -15.96
N GLN A 608 -52.44 4.42 -15.20
CA GLN A 608 -52.29 3.92 -13.83
C GLN A 608 -52.61 5.07 -12.88
N GLY A 609 -53.75 4.93 -12.20
CA GLY A 609 -54.36 6.00 -11.42
C GLY A 609 -53.59 6.35 -10.16
N GLN A 610 -53.29 7.64 -10.01
CA GLN A 610 -53.40 8.35 -8.74
C GLN A 610 -53.72 9.81 -9.05
N ALA A 611 -54.85 10.28 -8.51
CA ALA A 611 -55.41 11.60 -8.77
C ALA A 611 -54.46 12.74 -8.33
N PRO A 612 -54.49 13.92 -8.99
CA PRO A 612 -53.68 15.06 -8.60
C PRO A 612 -54.26 15.71 -7.33
N GLY A 613 -53.62 15.48 -6.19
CA GLY A 613 -53.83 16.21 -4.96
C GLY A 613 -52.93 17.45 -4.90
N ALA A 614 -53.53 18.61 -5.19
CA ALA A 614 -53.16 19.97 -4.78
C ALA A 614 -51.70 20.25 -4.35
N LEU A 615 -50.93 20.86 -5.25
CA LEU A 615 -49.87 21.83 -4.91
C LEU A 615 -50.38 23.22 -5.29
N ALA A 616 -51.28 23.77 -4.47
CA ALA A 616 -51.63 25.17 -4.47
C ALA A 616 -51.16 25.79 -3.14
N GLU A 617 -50.27 26.76 -3.28
CA GLU A 617 -50.10 27.96 -2.46
C GLU A 617 -50.07 27.84 -0.92
N GLN A 618 -48.90 28.15 -0.36
CA GLN A 618 -48.82 29.08 0.76
C GLN A 618 -47.86 30.20 0.39
N THR A 619 -48.47 31.29 -0.09
CA THR A 619 -47.90 32.63 -0.22
C THR A 619 -47.81 33.27 1.17
N GLY A 620 -46.65 33.86 1.46
CA GLY A 620 -46.47 34.85 2.51
C GLY A 620 -45.81 36.08 1.88
N ALA A 621 -46.64 37.06 1.52
CA ALA A 621 -46.26 38.27 0.81
C ALA A 621 -45.59 39.32 1.71
N ALA A 622 -44.64 40.08 1.14
CA ALA A 622 -44.43 41.48 1.48
C ALA A 622 -43.99 42.23 0.21
N SER A 623 -44.81 43.21 -0.19
CA SER A 623 -44.61 44.07 -1.35
C SER A 623 -43.52 45.13 -1.09
N GLY A 624 -42.73 45.42 -2.13
CA GLY A 624 -41.80 46.55 -2.17
C GLY A 624 -41.55 46.98 -3.62
N THR A 625 -42.07 48.15 -3.95
CA THR A 625 -42.03 48.95 -5.18
C THR A 625 -40.75 48.93 -6.03
N ALA A 626 -40.95 49.06 -7.34
CA ALA A 626 -39.95 49.20 -8.41
C ALA A 626 -39.07 50.46 -8.32
N SER A 627 -37.80 50.36 -8.76
CA SER A 627 -37.11 51.35 -9.63
C SER A 627 -35.66 50.92 -9.96
N GLY A 628 -35.21 51.16 -11.20
CA GLY A 628 -33.80 51.40 -11.53
C GLY A 628 -33.06 50.29 -12.30
N ALA A 629 -32.89 50.49 -13.60
CA ALA A 629 -32.05 49.66 -14.47
C ALA A 629 -30.54 49.84 -14.21
N SER A 630 -29.77 48.75 -14.38
CA SER A 630 -28.36 48.77 -14.80
C SER A 630 -28.02 47.47 -15.56
N PRO A 631 -27.16 47.49 -16.61
CA PRO A 631 -26.95 46.33 -17.49
C PRO A 631 -26.01 45.26 -16.91
N ASP A 632 -25.42 45.47 -15.73
CA ASP A 632 -24.45 44.54 -15.12
C ASP A 632 -25.09 43.34 -14.37
N ALA A 633 -26.43 43.27 -14.29
CA ALA A 633 -27.12 42.20 -13.57
C ALA A 633 -27.31 40.90 -14.38
N ALA A 634 -27.11 40.93 -15.71
CA ALA A 634 -27.38 39.78 -16.58
C ALA A 634 -26.39 38.60 -16.44
N ASP A 635 -25.21 38.83 -15.85
CA ASP A 635 -24.23 37.76 -15.57
C ASP A 635 -24.41 37.14 -14.17
N ALA A 636 -25.06 37.86 -13.26
CA ALA A 636 -25.39 37.37 -11.91
C ALA A 636 -26.61 36.43 -11.91
N ASP A 637 -27.52 36.59 -12.87
CA ASP A 637 -28.82 35.88 -12.90
C ASP A 637 -28.69 34.41 -13.38
N ARG A 638 -27.61 34.05 -14.10
CA ARG A 638 -27.31 32.66 -14.48
C ARG A 638 -26.76 31.80 -13.34
N THR A 639 -26.40 32.40 -12.19
CA THR A 639 -25.78 31.70 -11.06
C THR A 639 -26.78 31.32 -9.94
N GLN A 640 -28.08 31.65 -10.09
CA GLN A 640 -29.03 31.60 -8.96
C GLN A 640 -29.84 30.30 -8.77
N LEU A 641 -29.56 29.22 -9.52
CA LEU A 641 -30.31 27.95 -9.40
C LEU A 641 -29.48 26.77 -8.87
N ILE A 642 -28.39 27.04 -8.15
CA ILE A 642 -27.63 26.00 -7.42
C ILE A 642 -27.88 26.17 -5.93
N ALA A 643 -28.46 25.14 -5.31
CA ALA A 643 -28.67 25.12 -3.86
C ALA A 643 -27.31 25.26 -3.16
N ARG A 644 -27.15 26.31 -2.35
CA ARG A 644 -25.94 26.52 -1.56
C ARG A 644 -25.72 25.34 -0.61
N THR A 645 -24.49 24.91 -0.54
CA THR A 645 -23.99 23.89 0.38
C THR A 645 -23.29 24.56 1.56
N PRO A 646 -23.12 23.86 2.70
CA PRO A 646 -22.27 24.35 3.79
C PRO A 646 -20.85 24.71 3.37
N ALA A 647 -20.32 24.10 2.31
CA ALA A 647 -18.99 24.40 1.79
C ALA A 647 -18.91 25.76 1.07
N ASP A 648 -20.05 26.37 0.70
CA ASP A 648 -20.07 27.74 0.15
C ASP A 648 -19.81 28.82 1.20
N ALA A 649 -19.80 28.46 2.49
CA ALA A 649 -19.42 29.37 3.57
C ALA A 649 -17.90 29.42 3.81
N LEU A 650 -17.12 28.52 3.20
CA LEU A 650 -15.66 28.58 3.26
C LEU A 650 -15.16 29.77 2.45
N GLU A 651 -14.02 30.32 2.85
CA GLU A 651 -13.33 31.30 2.02
C GLU A 651 -12.99 30.69 0.64
N PRO A 652 -12.94 31.50 -0.42
CA PRO A 652 -12.59 30.98 -1.73
C PRO A 652 -11.08 30.74 -1.85
N ALA A 653 -10.69 29.76 -2.67
CA ALA A 653 -9.29 29.62 -3.07
C ALA A 653 -8.86 30.89 -3.83
N SER A 654 -7.69 31.41 -3.48
CA SER A 654 -7.16 32.68 -4.01
C SER A 654 -5.78 32.50 -4.64
N ASP A 655 -5.26 33.56 -5.28
CA ASP A 655 -3.92 33.59 -5.88
C ASP A 655 -3.63 32.48 -6.91
N LEU A 656 -4.62 32.14 -7.74
CA LEU A 656 -4.49 31.12 -8.78
C LEU A 656 -3.45 31.54 -9.83
N ALA A 657 -2.30 30.88 -9.84
CA ALA A 657 -1.17 31.17 -10.72
C ALA A 657 -0.53 29.90 -11.28
N ILE A 658 0.05 29.99 -12.48
CA ILE A 658 0.91 28.93 -13.03
C ILE A 658 2.35 29.22 -12.64
N VAL A 659 2.94 28.36 -11.82
CA VAL A 659 4.34 28.44 -11.37
C VAL A 659 5.03 27.15 -11.74
N ALA A 660 6.15 27.24 -12.49
CA ALA A 660 6.90 26.08 -12.99
C ALA A 660 6.01 25.00 -13.69
N GLY A 661 5.01 25.44 -14.46
CA GLY A 661 4.09 24.55 -15.19
C GLY A 661 2.98 23.92 -14.36
N LYS A 662 2.86 24.26 -13.06
CA LYS A 662 1.82 23.76 -12.15
C LYS A 662 0.88 24.89 -11.71
N LEU A 663 -0.40 24.58 -11.60
CA LEU A 663 -1.38 25.45 -10.97
C LEU A 663 -1.15 25.48 -9.46
N ARG A 664 -0.95 26.67 -8.92
CA ARG A 664 -0.84 26.96 -7.50
C ARG A 664 -1.95 27.93 -7.09
N TRP A 665 -2.41 27.80 -5.87
CA TRP A 665 -3.38 28.65 -5.21
C TRP A 665 -3.10 28.70 -3.70
N THR A 666 -3.67 29.69 -3.04
CA THR A 666 -3.77 29.77 -1.59
C THR A 666 -5.02 29.03 -1.14
N TRP A 667 -4.86 28.12 -0.16
CA TRP A 667 -5.96 27.29 0.34
C TRP A 667 -6.92 28.11 1.18
N PRO A 668 -8.24 27.84 1.11
CA PRO A 668 -9.18 28.38 2.07
C PRO A 668 -8.90 27.90 3.50
N ASP A 669 -9.16 28.78 4.47
CA ASP A 669 -9.09 28.43 5.88
C ASP A 669 -10.07 27.31 6.23
N GLY A 670 -9.60 26.30 6.97
CA GLY A 670 -10.40 25.15 7.37
C GLY A 670 -10.71 24.14 6.25
N CYS A 671 -10.17 24.34 5.04
CA CYS A 671 -10.39 23.46 3.89
C CYS A 671 -9.20 22.50 3.69
N THR A 672 -9.45 21.19 3.77
CA THR A 672 -8.42 20.15 3.60
C THR A 672 -8.41 19.55 2.20
N GLU A 673 -9.52 19.67 1.46
CA GLU A 673 -9.68 19.16 0.10
C GLU A 673 -10.41 20.15 -0.80
N VAL A 674 -10.02 20.21 -2.08
CA VAL A 674 -10.72 20.98 -3.11
C VAL A 674 -11.00 20.10 -4.34
N ILE A 675 -12.01 20.47 -5.12
CA ILE A 675 -12.20 19.96 -6.48
C ILE A 675 -11.73 21.02 -7.46
N VAL A 676 -10.74 20.69 -8.30
CA VAL A 676 -10.30 21.54 -9.41
C VAL A 676 -10.94 21.02 -10.68
N THR A 677 -11.67 21.88 -11.40
CA THR A 677 -12.41 21.54 -12.61
C THR A 677 -11.94 22.41 -13.76
N TRP A 678 -11.78 21.85 -14.96
CA TRP A 678 -11.28 22.56 -16.14
C TRP A 678 -11.87 22.07 -17.47
N ARG A 679 -12.02 22.98 -18.43
CA ARG A 679 -12.46 22.72 -19.83
C ARG A 679 -11.97 23.81 -20.78
N GLN A 680 -12.00 23.57 -22.10
CA GLN A 680 -11.40 24.48 -23.10
C GLN A 680 -12.35 25.52 -23.68
N ASP A 681 -13.65 25.24 -23.65
CA ASP A 681 -14.68 25.92 -24.42
C ASP A 681 -15.44 27.00 -23.62
N ALA A 682 -15.54 26.87 -22.29
CA ALA A 682 -16.18 27.86 -21.41
C ALA A 682 -15.71 27.74 -19.94
N PRO A 683 -15.95 28.74 -19.07
CA PRO A 683 -15.74 28.60 -17.63
C PRO A 683 -16.56 27.45 -17.03
N PRO A 684 -15.96 26.56 -16.21
CA PRO A 684 -16.72 25.51 -15.53
C PRO A 684 -17.79 26.09 -14.62
N ILE A 685 -19.02 25.60 -14.71
CA ILE A 685 -20.15 26.16 -13.95
C ILE A 685 -20.31 25.56 -12.55
N ALA A 686 -19.87 24.31 -12.35
CA ALA A 686 -19.93 23.58 -11.08
C ALA A 686 -18.77 22.57 -10.95
N ALA A 687 -18.54 22.06 -9.74
CA ALA A 687 -17.48 21.08 -9.47
C ALA A 687 -17.65 19.78 -10.29
N ASN A 688 -18.90 19.39 -10.55
CA ASN A 688 -19.30 18.24 -11.34
C ASN A 688 -19.74 18.60 -12.77
N ASP A 689 -19.26 19.72 -13.32
CA ASP A 689 -19.56 20.13 -14.70
C ASP A 689 -19.31 18.94 -15.67
N PRO A 690 -20.36 18.44 -16.35
CA PRO A 690 -20.32 17.15 -17.06
C PRO A 690 -19.45 17.17 -18.31
N VAL A 691 -19.11 18.36 -18.83
CA VAL A 691 -18.23 18.52 -19.99
C VAL A 691 -16.84 19.00 -19.59
N ALA A 692 -16.59 19.13 -18.28
CA ALA A 692 -15.28 19.45 -17.73
C ALA A 692 -14.57 18.22 -17.17
N GLN A 693 -13.25 18.27 -17.17
CA GLN A 693 -12.45 17.34 -16.39
C GLN A 693 -12.34 17.88 -14.96
N SER A 694 -12.38 17.00 -13.97
CA SER A 694 -12.22 17.39 -12.57
C SER A 694 -11.27 16.48 -11.82
N ARG A 695 -10.64 17.03 -10.77
CA ARG A 695 -9.74 16.27 -9.90
C ARG A 695 -9.85 16.78 -8.47
N LYS A 696 -10.02 15.84 -7.55
CA LYS A 696 -9.88 16.10 -6.12
C LYS A 696 -8.41 16.27 -5.76
N VAL A 697 -8.11 17.33 -5.02
CA VAL A 697 -6.77 17.63 -4.50
C VAL A 697 -6.87 17.79 -2.99
N THR A 698 -5.95 17.18 -2.25
CA THR A 698 -5.80 17.39 -0.80
C THR A 698 -4.63 18.32 -0.52
N ASN A 699 -4.66 19.07 0.58
CA ASN A 699 -3.57 19.99 0.96
C ASN A 699 -2.22 19.27 1.06
N THR A 700 -2.17 18.09 1.68
CA THR A 700 -0.96 17.27 1.79
C THR A 700 -0.40 16.90 0.42
N ARG A 701 -1.25 16.48 -0.52
CA ARG A 701 -0.78 16.09 -1.86
C ARG A 701 -0.33 17.32 -2.66
N TYR A 702 -1.02 18.44 -2.50
CA TYR A 702 -0.66 19.71 -3.12
C TYR A 702 0.69 20.23 -2.64
N GLU A 703 0.99 20.12 -1.35
CA GLU A 703 2.29 20.50 -0.76
C GLU A 703 3.42 19.60 -1.26
N LEU A 704 3.22 18.28 -1.24
CA LEU A 704 4.19 17.30 -1.73
C LEU A 704 4.49 17.49 -3.23
N ASP A 705 3.47 17.75 -4.03
CA ASP A 705 3.60 17.93 -5.48
C ASP A 705 4.00 19.38 -5.87
N GLY A 706 3.95 20.33 -4.93
CA GLY A 706 4.22 21.75 -5.18
C GLY A 706 3.22 22.43 -6.12
N GLY A 707 2.00 21.90 -6.24
CA GLY A 707 0.94 22.38 -7.14
C GLY A 707 0.29 21.27 -7.98
N LEU A 708 -0.78 21.60 -8.72
CA LEU A 708 -1.48 20.69 -9.62
C LEU A 708 -0.98 20.81 -11.07
N VAL A 709 -0.62 19.69 -11.71
CA VAL A 709 -0.34 19.66 -13.15
C VAL A 709 -1.65 19.69 -13.94
N LEU A 710 -1.81 20.70 -14.80
CA LEU A 710 -2.94 20.80 -15.74
C LEU A 710 -2.54 20.29 -17.13
N PRO A 711 -3.50 19.87 -17.99
CA PRO A 711 -3.21 19.52 -19.38
C PRO A 711 -2.47 20.65 -20.11
N ALA A 712 -1.67 20.31 -21.12
CA ALA A 712 -0.92 21.31 -21.92
C ALA A 712 -1.81 22.07 -22.92
N ALA A 713 -2.98 21.52 -23.28
CA ALA A 713 -3.87 22.11 -24.27
C ALA A 713 -4.45 23.46 -23.81
N ARG A 714 -4.50 24.44 -24.71
CA ARG A 714 -4.98 25.81 -24.46
C ARG A 714 -5.91 26.24 -25.60
N PRO A 715 -6.93 27.10 -25.36
CA PRO A 715 -7.25 27.76 -24.09
C PRO A 715 -7.78 26.80 -23.02
N LEU A 716 -7.70 27.19 -21.76
CA LEU A 716 -8.17 26.38 -20.63
C LEU A 716 -8.80 27.25 -19.56
N HIS A 717 -10.08 27.02 -19.28
CA HIS A 717 -10.77 27.62 -18.15
C HIS A 717 -10.72 26.67 -16.96
N VAL A 718 -10.38 27.20 -15.78
CA VAL A 718 -10.19 26.45 -14.54
C VAL A 718 -11.04 27.09 -13.44
N ALA A 719 -11.65 26.27 -12.59
CA ALA A 719 -12.37 26.69 -11.39
C ALA A 719 -12.00 25.76 -10.22
N ILE A 720 -11.86 26.32 -9.02
CA ILE A 720 -11.58 25.58 -7.78
C ILE A 720 -12.79 25.69 -6.85
N PHE A 721 -13.28 24.54 -6.38
CA PHE A 721 -14.41 24.42 -5.46
C PHE A 721 -13.92 23.90 -4.12
N ALA A 722 -14.15 24.66 -3.05
CA ALA A 722 -13.80 24.27 -1.69
C ALA A 722 -14.62 23.06 -1.25
N CYS A 723 -14.05 22.21 -0.39
CA CYS A 723 -14.79 21.10 0.21
C CYS A 723 -14.74 21.17 1.73
N LEU A 724 -15.82 20.72 2.34
CA LEU A 724 -15.95 20.49 3.78
C LEU A 724 -16.30 19.01 4.00
N ARG A 725 -15.93 18.45 5.14
CA ARG A 725 -16.51 17.18 5.60
C ARG A 725 -17.65 17.44 6.57
N ASP A 726 -18.78 16.80 6.35
CA ASP A 726 -19.87 16.82 7.32
C ASP A 726 -19.51 16.01 8.59
N PRO A 727 -20.27 16.10 9.69
CA PRO A 727 -20.02 15.32 10.91
C PRO A 727 -20.06 13.79 10.71
N ALA A 728 -20.60 13.30 9.59
CA ALA A 728 -20.61 11.89 9.20
C ALA A 728 -19.41 11.52 8.29
N GLY A 729 -18.49 12.44 8.06
CA GLY A 729 -17.28 12.27 7.26
C GLY A 729 -17.48 12.35 5.74
N ARG A 730 -18.67 12.70 5.25
CA ARG A 730 -18.97 12.83 3.81
C ARG A 730 -18.44 14.15 3.26
N LEU A 731 -17.93 14.11 2.04
CA LEU A 731 -17.39 15.29 1.36
C LEU A 731 -18.54 16.13 0.77
N VAL A 732 -18.68 17.35 1.25
CA VAL A 732 -19.59 18.38 0.77
C VAL A 732 -18.77 19.36 -0.06
N VAL A 733 -19.18 19.63 -1.30
CA VAL A 733 -18.44 20.48 -2.24
C VAL A 733 -19.20 21.78 -2.47
N ALA A 734 -18.50 22.90 -2.51
CA ALA A 734 -19.08 24.21 -2.79
C ALA A 734 -19.88 24.18 -4.10
N SER A 735 -21.07 24.76 -4.06
CA SER A 735 -22.00 24.81 -5.19
C SER A 735 -21.49 25.72 -6.31
N THR A 736 -20.72 26.76 -5.96
CA THR A 736 -20.17 27.72 -6.92
C THR A 736 -18.69 28.02 -6.63
N ALA A 737 -17.93 28.27 -7.70
CA ALA A 737 -16.62 28.89 -7.58
C ALA A 737 -16.78 30.40 -7.82
N VAL A 738 -16.36 31.23 -6.87
CA VAL A 738 -16.36 32.69 -7.03
C VAL A 738 -15.29 33.12 -8.05
N PRO A 739 -15.35 34.35 -8.59
CA PRO A 739 -14.39 34.83 -9.59
C PRO A 739 -12.91 34.68 -9.19
N ALA A 740 -12.57 34.90 -7.92
CA ALA A 740 -11.20 34.74 -7.40
C ALA A 740 -10.68 33.30 -7.50
N ALA A 741 -11.58 32.31 -7.43
CA ALA A 741 -11.27 30.89 -7.55
C ALA A 741 -11.35 30.37 -9.01
N ARG A 742 -11.39 31.28 -9.99
CA ARG A 742 -11.43 30.97 -11.42
C ARG A 742 -10.20 31.51 -12.12
N ARG A 743 -9.74 30.79 -13.14
CA ARG A 743 -8.62 31.21 -13.99
C ARG A 743 -8.85 30.84 -15.44
N HIS A 744 -8.65 31.79 -16.34
CA HIS A 744 -8.55 31.52 -17.78
C HIS A 744 -7.07 31.51 -18.19
N LEU A 745 -6.66 30.45 -18.87
CA LEU A 745 -5.34 30.28 -19.46
C LEU A 745 -5.49 30.38 -20.98
N PRO A 746 -5.13 31.51 -21.60
CA PRO A 746 -5.33 31.71 -23.04
C PRO A 746 -4.43 30.77 -23.86
N ALA A 747 -4.76 30.62 -25.14
CA ALA A 747 -3.84 30.03 -26.11
C ALA A 747 -2.52 30.81 -26.09
N ARG A 748 -1.38 30.10 -26.07
CA ARG A 748 -0.09 30.75 -26.30
C ARG A 748 -0.07 31.16 -27.76
N ASP A 749 -0.04 32.46 -28.03
CA ASP A 749 0.34 32.95 -29.35
C ASP A 749 1.71 32.35 -29.70
N ARG A 750 1.77 31.61 -30.80
CA ARG A 750 3.04 31.21 -31.39
C ARG A 750 3.64 32.48 -31.99
N LEU A 751 4.48 33.15 -31.21
CA LEU A 751 5.60 33.94 -31.70
C LEU A 751 6.89 33.17 -31.39
#